data_AF-A0A7X7KJH3-F1
#
_entry.id   AF-A0A7X7KJH3-F1
#
_cell.length_a   1.000
_cell.length_b   1.000
_cell.length_c   1.000
_cell.angle_alpha   90.00
_cell.angle_beta   90.00
_cell.angle_gamma   90.00
#
_symmetry.space_group_name_H-M   'P 1'
#
loop_
_entity.id
_entity.type
_entity.pdbx_description
1 polymer ?
#
loop_
_entity_poly.entity_id
_entity_poly.type
_entity_poly.pdbx_seq_one_letter_code
_entity_poly.pdbx_strand_id
1 'polypeptide(L)'
;MAIGPDRVAVLEEGEAVNYRMFGARGDGQSDDGQAIRRAHDYANRRGLPVVNLSGEFWITETTGILIQTPVSWGATVFHIDERYNRRNAPRFVVRGRREAVVLTADEAVKAALLRDLRPGVQIIPALAPYAGHLFSVLDDKDRIGIRAGYAGNRGWAREELFYVEEEGRIIGDIAWAFNDLTAITATPCEDTYLVISGGGFRFSGDSPENSQPGYHQHGIAVQRSRTVIREQWMGLEEGRRDVSIEPRSGFYTLNRVYDVTLENIRAMPWEKGRPAPQTPVQHGTYGIGGARMLQCTFRNLTAEAGWVAWGVFGTNLNKDFRLERCRLNRVDVHFHCWNLDIVDCTIGFKGISVTGGGTLRIENTVRHGNTFVAFRPDYGAHWQGDIRLRGCTLKPNAASPAAVLSLRPRDVDYAYPIGVARSIRIEDLRIDYSAVPANTAPCWLLDLAPFSRISSTGERLFFPDRVVFRDIAVAGRAAGVRLFRAPAPEHYDPGRDGGCTPGGFEANSDILVERVQLEPLRPRQPGDADQAHLVIGRGTTPLEYAADRALHPRLRVVDCDDVVVALGGAIAAASFERCGINSITAAGLRGELSFTACRFRPDLAAAFEGDAFALDSSLGTRFTACTVQVPRVEGVPSPDRLDRLGFLQLNGAVRHSHLHTALGLDILEHCQAQGLRLTPEFLDRLRSSVPAMEAAPAAPTTP
;
A
#
# COMPACT_ATOMS: atom_id res chain seq x y z
N MET A 1 -25.04 22.69 -50.75
CA MET A 1 -26.22 23.56 -50.54
C MET A 1 -25.82 24.95 -51.03
N ALA A 2 -26.42 25.42 -52.11
CA ALA A 2 -26.13 26.75 -52.65
C ALA A 2 -26.77 27.81 -51.75
N ILE A 3 -25.99 28.84 -51.40
CA ILE A 3 -26.46 29.98 -50.62
C ILE A 3 -27.32 30.84 -51.57
N GLY A 4 -28.56 31.14 -51.18
CA GLY A 4 -29.47 31.94 -52.01
C GLY A 4 -28.96 33.37 -52.23
N PRO A 5 -29.40 34.06 -53.30
CA PRO A 5 -28.82 35.33 -53.78
C PRO A 5 -28.89 36.49 -52.78
N ASP A 6 -29.68 36.39 -51.72
CA ASP A 6 -29.89 37.45 -50.72
C ASP A 6 -29.21 37.16 -49.37
N ARG A 7 -28.34 36.15 -49.30
CA ARG A 7 -27.62 35.78 -48.07
C ARG A 7 -26.12 35.98 -48.24
N VAL A 8 -25.55 36.86 -47.41
CA VAL A 8 -24.10 37.11 -47.34
C VAL A 8 -23.49 36.18 -46.28
N ALA A 9 -22.44 35.45 -46.66
CA ALA A 9 -21.59 34.75 -45.70
C ALA A 9 -20.51 35.72 -45.22
N VAL A 10 -20.63 36.22 -44.00
CA VAL A 10 -19.59 37.01 -43.35
C VAL A 10 -18.62 36.03 -42.70
N LEU A 11 -17.38 35.98 -43.19
CA LEU A 11 -16.28 35.28 -42.53
C LEU A 11 -15.71 36.22 -41.47
N GLU A 12 -16.21 36.10 -40.24
CA GLU A 12 -15.52 36.67 -39.09
C GLU A 12 -14.29 35.82 -38.75
N GLU A 13 -13.22 36.46 -38.31
CA GLU A 13 -12.04 35.79 -37.79
C GLU A 13 -12.43 35.10 -36.47
N GLY A 14 -12.94 33.88 -36.57
CA GLY A 14 -13.53 33.17 -35.44
C GLY A 14 -12.47 32.86 -34.38
N GLU A 15 -12.69 33.35 -33.16
CA GLU A 15 -11.84 33.06 -31.99
C GLU A 15 -11.93 31.60 -31.51
N ALA A 16 -12.89 30.83 -32.05
CA ALA A 16 -13.10 29.41 -31.76
C ALA A 16 -13.84 28.72 -32.91
N VAL A 17 -13.83 27.38 -32.92
CA VAL A 17 -14.67 26.58 -33.81
C VAL A 17 -15.63 25.67 -33.06
N ASN A 18 -16.76 25.32 -33.69
CA ASN A 18 -17.72 24.34 -33.17
C ASN A 18 -18.02 23.24 -34.19
N TYR A 19 -18.72 22.18 -33.78
CA TYR A 19 -18.93 21.02 -34.65
C TYR A 19 -19.88 21.28 -35.83
N ARG A 20 -20.86 22.17 -35.66
CA ARG A 20 -21.84 22.52 -36.71
C ARG A 20 -21.20 23.23 -37.90
N MET A 21 -20.15 24.03 -37.66
CA MET A 21 -19.34 24.65 -38.73
C MET A 21 -18.75 23.61 -39.70
N PHE A 22 -18.61 22.35 -39.26
CA PHE A 22 -18.03 21.24 -40.05
C PHE A 22 -19.07 20.18 -40.44
N GLY A 23 -20.35 20.50 -40.30
CA GLY A 23 -21.46 19.68 -40.76
C GLY A 23 -22.00 18.66 -39.76
N ALA A 24 -21.66 18.78 -38.47
CA ALA A 24 -22.30 17.96 -37.45
C ALA A 24 -23.75 18.39 -37.26
N ARG A 25 -24.65 17.42 -37.10
CA ARG A 25 -26.08 17.65 -36.84
C ARG A 25 -26.33 17.85 -35.36
N GLY A 26 -25.75 17.01 -34.50
CA GLY A 26 -25.93 17.09 -33.05
C GLY A 26 -27.36 16.81 -32.60
N ASP A 27 -28.04 15.90 -33.30
CA ASP A 27 -29.46 15.54 -33.13
C ASP A 27 -29.69 14.27 -32.29
N GLY A 28 -28.62 13.68 -31.72
CA GLY A 28 -28.69 12.44 -30.95
C GLY A 28 -29.01 11.20 -31.79
N GLN A 29 -28.92 11.27 -33.13
CA GLN A 29 -29.23 10.15 -34.03
C GLN A 29 -28.19 9.96 -35.13
N SER A 30 -27.67 11.05 -35.70
CA SER A 30 -26.74 11.04 -36.82
C SER A 30 -25.31 10.75 -36.36
N ASP A 31 -24.55 9.98 -37.15
CA ASP A 31 -23.11 9.84 -36.91
C ASP A 31 -22.39 11.16 -37.24
N ASP A 32 -21.94 11.82 -36.20
CA ASP A 32 -21.27 13.13 -36.26
C ASP A 32 -19.74 13.01 -36.19
N GLY A 33 -19.20 11.80 -36.01
CA GLY A 33 -17.79 11.56 -35.74
C GLY A 33 -16.85 12.21 -36.77
N GLN A 34 -17.16 12.11 -38.06
CA GLN A 34 -16.36 12.70 -39.13
C GLN A 34 -16.39 14.25 -39.10
N ALA A 35 -17.53 14.85 -38.76
CA ALA A 35 -17.64 16.29 -38.63
C ALA A 35 -16.87 16.81 -37.41
N ILE A 36 -16.96 16.10 -36.28
CA ILE A 36 -16.16 16.37 -35.08
C ILE A 36 -14.67 16.30 -35.41
N ARG A 37 -14.22 15.26 -36.12
CA ARG A 37 -12.81 15.15 -36.55
C ARG A 37 -12.37 16.34 -37.37
N ARG A 38 -13.14 16.74 -38.39
CA ARG A 38 -12.81 17.90 -39.23
C ARG A 38 -12.71 19.21 -38.44
N ALA A 39 -13.56 19.41 -37.44
CA ALA A 39 -13.51 20.57 -36.57
C ALA A 39 -12.21 20.62 -35.77
N HIS A 40 -11.83 19.50 -35.14
CA HIS A 40 -10.57 19.36 -34.41
C HIS A 40 -9.35 19.50 -35.33
N ASP A 41 -9.36 18.90 -36.51
CA ASP A 41 -8.29 19.02 -37.50
C ASP A 41 -8.08 20.49 -37.92
N TYR A 42 -9.16 21.24 -38.14
CA TYR A 42 -9.08 22.65 -38.45
C TYR A 42 -8.58 23.48 -37.25
N ALA A 43 -9.15 23.25 -36.07
CA ALA A 43 -8.75 23.89 -34.81
C ALA A 43 -7.24 23.72 -34.55
N ASN A 44 -6.74 22.49 -34.67
CA ASN A 44 -5.33 22.17 -34.48
C ASN A 44 -4.43 22.91 -35.49
N ARG A 45 -4.80 22.92 -36.78
CA ARG A 45 -4.04 23.65 -37.82
C ARG A 45 -4.01 25.16 -37.60
N ARG A 46 -5.09 25.74 -37.08
CA ARG A 46 -5.23 27.19 -36.88
C ARG A 46 -4.84 27.65 -35.48
N GLY A 47 -4.61 26.74 -34.54
CA GLY A 47 -4.37 27.09 -33.14
C GLY A 47 -5.61 27.66 -32.43
N LEU A 48 -6.81 27.33 -32.92
CA LEU A 48 -8.07 27.81 -32.35
C LEU A 48 -8.62 26.80 -31.34
N PRO A 49 -9.29 27.23 -30.26
CA PRO A 49 -10.01 26.33 -29.37
C PRO A 49 -11.26 25.75 -30.04
N VAL A 50 -11.68 24.57 -29.57
CA VAL A 50 -12.98 23.99 -29.91
C VAL A 50 -13.98 24.31 -28.80
N VAL A 51 -15.04 25.06 -29.12
CA VAL A 51 -16.10 25.43 -28.19
C VAL A 51 -17.43 24.93 -28.72
N ASN A 52 -17.95 23.87 -28.09
CA ASN A 52 -19.25 23.28 -28.45
C ASN A 52 -20.01 22.97 -27.16
N LEU A 53 -20.87 23.87 -26.71
CA LEU A 53 -21.39 23.87 -25.33
C LEU A 53 -22.67 23.04 -25.12
N SER A 54 -23.26 22.49 -26.18
CA SER A 54 -24.52 21.74 -26.13
C SER A 54 -24.71 20.83 -27.35
N GLY A 55 -25.72 19.96 -27.30
CA GLY A 55 -26.08 19.04 -28.40
C GLY A 55 -25.63 17.61 -28.12
N GLU A 56 -26.19 16.67 -28.86
CA GLU A 56 -26.00 15.22 -28.70
C GLU A 56 -25.40 14.62 -29.97
N PHE A 57 -24.21 14.03 -29.86
CA PHE A 57 -23.43 13.62 -31.03
C PHE A 57 -23.06 12.14 -30.94
N TRP A 58 -23.47 11.34 -31.93
CA TRP A 58 -22.98 9.97 -32.04
C TRP A 58 -21.58 9.95 -32.64
N ILE A 59 -20.72 9.11 -32.07
CA ILE A 59 -19.44 8.71 -32.63
C ILE A 59 -19.48 7.19 -32.79
N THR A 60 -19.77 6.73 -34.02
CA THR A 60 -19.88 5.30 -34.32
C THR A 60 -18.51 4.71 -34.65
N GLU A 61 -18.01 4.88 -35.87
CA GLU A 61 -16.76 4.29 -36.35
C GLU A 61 -15.55 5.21 -36.18
N THR A 62 -15.78 6.52 -36.05
CA THR A 62 -14.69 7.49 -36.02
C THR A 62 -13.84 7.32 -34.76
N THR A 63 -12.53 7.19 -34.95
CA THR A 63 -11.51 7.05 -33.90
C THR A 63 -10.39 8.08 -34.10
N GLY A 64 -9.42 8.18 -33.19
CA GLY A 64 -8.22 8.99 -33.39
C GLY A 64 -8.46 10.48 -33.61
N ILE A 65 -9.54 11.05 -33.05
CA ILE A 65 -9.81 12.49 -33.14
C ILE A 65 -8.75 13.22 -32.32
N LEU A 66 -7.83 13.87 -33.01
CA LEU A 66 -6.66 14.50 -32.41
C LEU A 66 -7.04 15.84 -31.74
N ILE A 67 -6.63 16.04 -30.50
CA ILE A 67 -6.82 17.26 -29.73
C ILE A 67 -5.44 17.85 -29.39
N GLN A 68 -5.17 19.06 -29.88
CA GLN A 68 -3.93 19.82 -29.59
C GLN A 68 -4.20 21.26 -29.14
N THR A 69 -5.47 21.64 -29.00
CA THR A 69 -5.94 22.96 -28.59
C THR A 69 -6.95 22.83 -27.44
N PRO A 70 -7.22 23.91 -26.69
CA PRO A 70 -8.22 23.87 -25.61
C PRO A 70 -9.62 23.50 -26.11
N VAL A 71 -10.37 22.80 -25.26
CA VAL A 71 -11.70 22.30 -25.62
C VAL A 71 -12.70 22.63 -24.51
N SER A 72 -13.84 23.20 -24.90
CA SER A 72 -14.98 23.46 -24.03
C SER A 72 -16.23 22.76 -24.57
N TRP A 73 -16.63 21.67 -23.92
CA TRP A 73 -17.81 20.88 -24.28
C TRP A 73 -19.08 21.28 -23.52
N GLY A 74 -18.98 22.05 -22.43
CA GLY A 74 -20.16 22.46 -21.66
C GLY A 74 -21.07 21.27 -21.33
N ALA A 75 -22.34 21.36 -21.76
CA ALA A 75 -23.36 20.33 -21.60
C ALA A 75 -23.52 19.38 -22.81
N THR A 76 -22.58 19.37 -23.75
CA THR A 76 -22.58 18.42 -24.87
C THR A 76 -22.55 16.97 -24.39
N VAL A 77 -23.30 16.10 -25.05
CA VAL A 77 -23.28 14.65 -24.82
C VAL A 77 -22.71 13.94 -26.05
N PHE A 78 -21.77 13.03 -25.82
CA PHE A 78 -21.25 12.13 -26.83
C PHE A 78 -21.78 10.72 -26.58
N HIS A 79 -22.31 10.10 -27.62
CA HIS A 79 -22.78 8.72 -27.60
C HIS A 79 -21.73 7.86 -28.30
N ILE A 80 -21.13 6.94 -27.56
CA ILE A 80 -20.07 6.06 -28.05
C ILE A 80 -20.67 4.68 -28.34
N ASP A 81 -20.71 4.32 -29.62
CA ASP A 81 -21.11 2.98 -30.03
C ASP A 81 -19.94 2.01 -29.81
N GLU A 82 -20.06 1.16 -28.79
CA GLU A 82 -18.95 0.32 -28.34
C GLU A 82 -18.67 -0.86 -29.27
N ARG A 83 -19.60 -1.18 -30.18
CA ARG A 83 -19.46 -2.21 -31.20
C ARG A 83 -18.28 -1.95 -32.14
N TYR A 84 -17.91 -0.67 -32.29
CA TYR A 84 -16.81 -0.23 -33.15
C TYR A 84 -15.51 0.05 -32.40
N ASN A 85 -15.44 -0.23 -31.11
CA ASN A 85 -14.22 -0.05 -30.33
C ASN A 85 -13.12 -1.00 -30.83
N ARG A 86 -11.87 -0.55 -30.80
CA ARG A 86 -10.71 -1.33 -31.27
C ARG A 86 -9.62 -1.36 -30.22
N ARG A 87 -8.74 -2.35 -30.28
CA ARG A 87 -7.64 -2.53 -29.31
C ARG A 87 -6.61 -1.40 -29.31
N ASN A 88 -6.44 -0.72 -30.43
CA ASN A 88 -5.38 0.26 -30.66
C ASN A 88 -5.88 1.61 -31.22
N ALA A 89 -7.20 1.86 -31.20
CA ALA A 89 -7.77 3.09 -31.75
C ALA A 89 -8.73 3.72 -30.71
N PRO A 90 -8.27 4.71 -29.93
CA PRO A 90 -9.13 5.45 -29.00
C PRO A 90 -10.07 6.38 -29.78
N ARG A 91 -11.09 6.93 -29.12
CA ARG A 91 -11.99 7.92 -29.75
C ARG A 91 -11.31 9.26 -29.94
N PHE A 92 -10.67 9.74 -28.88
CA PHE A 92 -9.90 10.98 -28.87
C PHE A 92 -8.45 10.71 -28.49
N VAL A 93 -7.53 11.52 -29.03
CA VAL A 93 -6.11 11.49 -28.70
C VAL A 93 -5.67 12.89 -28.35
N VAL A 94 -5.27 13.13 -27.10
CA VAL A 94 -4.63 14.37 -26.68
C VAL A 94 -3.13 14.19 -26.83
N ARG A 95 -2.50 14.90 -27.77
CA ARG A 95 -1.09 14.73 -28.08
C ARG A 95 -0.42 16.07 -28.33
N GLY A 96 0.84 16.17 -27.92
CA GLY A 96 1.68 17.32 -28.19
C GLY A 96 1.91 17.61 -29.68
N ARG A 97 2.45 18.78 -29.99
CA ARG A 97 2.84 19.17 -31.35
C ARG A 97 4.29 18.80 -31.68
N ARG A 98 5.14 18.68 -30.65
CA ARG A 98 6.55 18.37 -30.78
C ARG A 98 6.78 16.87 -30.67
N GLU A 99 7.66 16.35 -31.51
CA GLU A 99 8.02 14.93 -31.49
C GLU A 99 9.06 14.63 -30.41
N ALA A 100 9.05 13.40 -29.92
CA ALA A 100 10.06 12.93 -28.99
C ALA A 100 11.40 12.71 -29.70
N VAL A 101 12.50 12.98 -29.00
CA VAL A 101 13.86 12.77 -29.48
C VAL A 101 14.36 11.41 -28.98
N VAL A 102 14.79 10.55 -29.91
CA VAL A 102 15.43 9.27 -29.59
C VAL A 102 16.92 9.49 -29.42
N LEU A 103 17.44 9.21 -28.21
CA LEU A 103 18.82 9.48 -27.80
C LEU A 103 19.64 8.21 -27.59
N THR A 104 19.12 7.05 -27.97
CA THR A 104 19.79 5.75 -27.73
C THR A 104 21.17 5.65 -28.36
N ALA A 105 21.40 6.31 -29.51
CA ALA A 105 22.67 6.34 -30.22
C ALA A 105 23.57 7.53 -29.82
N ASP A 106 23.12 8.38 -28.89
CA ASP A 106 23.93 9.46 -28.34
C ASP A 106 24.82 8.89 -27.22
N GLU A 107 26.07 8.59 -27.57
CA GLU A 107 27.05 7.98 -26.65
C GLU A 107 27.36 8.88 -25.45
N ALA A 108 27.31 10.21 -25.60
CA ALA A 108 27.60 11.13 -24.51
C ALA A 108 26.47 11.12 -23.47
N VAL A 109 25.21 11.21 -23.94
CA VAL A 109 24.02 11.11 -23.07
C VAL A 109 23.95 9.73 -22.42
N LYS A 110 24.14 8.66 -23.19
CA LYS A 110 24.13 7.29 -22.67
C LYS A 110 25.20 7.09 -21.59
N ALA A 111 26.44 7.51 -21.83
CA ALA A 111 27.53 7.40 -20.86
C ALA A 111 27.26 8.22 -19.59
N ALA A 112 26.70 9.43 -19.72
CA ALA A 112 26.33 10.24 -18.57
C ALA A 112 25.23 9.58 -17.73
N LEU A 113 24.18 9.05 -18.35
CA LEU A 113 23.10 8.36 -17.66
C LEU A 113 23.60 7.09 -16.96
N LEU A 114 24.42 6.26 -17.61
CA LEU A 114 25.00 5.06 -16.96
C LEU A 114 25.88 5.41 -15.77
N ARG A 115 26.62 6.52 -15.85
CA ARG A 115 27.49 6.97 -14.78
C ARG A 115 26.71 7.58 -13.63
N ASP A 116 25.65 8.36 -13.90
CA ASP A 116 25.05 9.28 -12.92
C ASP A 116 23.62 8.93 -12.50
N LEU A 117 22.85 8.19 -13.30
CA LEU A 117 21.45 7.83 -13.00
C LEU A 117 21.39 6.72 -11.95
N ARG A 118 21.21 7.12 -10.69
CA ARG A 118 21.12 6.22 -9.53
C ARG A 118 20.25 6.85 -8.43
N PRO A 119 19.75 6.06 -7.46
CA PRO A 119 18.95 6.59 -6.37
C PRO A 119 19.60 7.79 -5.68
N GLY A 120 18.80 8.83 -5.44
CA GLY A 120 19.23 10.08 -4.79
C GLY A 120 19.84 11.14 -5.71
N VAL A 121 20.14 10.83 -6.98
CA VAL A 121 20.65 11.84 -7.93
C VAL A 121 19.67 13.01 -8.08
N GLN A 122 20.20 14.24 -8.07
CA GLN A 122 19.40 15.45 -8.21
C GLN A 122 19.68 16.19 -9.53
N ILE A 123 20.89 16.11 -10.07
CA ILE A 123 21.33 16.86 -11.25
C ILE A 123 22.19 15.94 -12.13
N ILE A 124 21.94 15.96 -13.44
CA ILE A 124 22.79 15.36 -14.46
C ILE A 124 23.09 16.44 -15.50
N PRO A 125 24.23 17.16 -15.41
CA PRO A 125 24.50 18.34 -16.24
C PRO A 125 24.46 18.08 -17.74
N ALA A 126 24.81 16.86 -18.17
CA ALA A 126 24.74 16.45 -19.58
C ALA A 126 23.31 16.49 -20.16
N LEU A 127 22.28 16.51 -19.30
CA LEU A 127 20.88 16.61 -19.71
C LEU A 127 20.37 18.06 -19.77
N ALA A 128 21.16 19.06 -19.38
CA ALA A 128 20.74 20.47 -19.41
C ALA A 128 20.15 20.95 -20.75
N PRO A 129 20.65 20.51 -21.94
CA PRO A 129 20.04 20.87 -23.23
C PRO A 129 18.61 20.36 -23.43
N TYR A 130 18.15 19.45 -22.56
CA TYR A 130 16.81 18.84 -22.59
C TYR A 130 15.92 19.32 -21.45
N ALA A 131 16.20 20.48 -20.86
CA ALA A 131 15.23 21.16 -19.99
C ALA A 131 13.86 21.20 -20.67
N GLY A 132 12.80 20.93 -19.90
CA GLY A 132 11.45 20.83 -20.45
C GLY A 132 11.04 19.44 -20.97
N HIS A 133 11.88 18.41 -20.86
CA HIS A 133 11.60 17.08 -21.40
C HIS A 133 11.32 16.02 -20.32
N LEU A 134 10.34 15.16 -20.60
CA LEU A 134 10.10 13.91 -19.89
C LEU A 134 10.98 12.82 -20.50
N PHE A 135 11.91 12.29 -19.72
CA PHE A 135 12.78 11.19 -20.09
C PHE A 135 12.18 9.85 -19.74
N SER A 136 12.26 8.91 -20.69
CA SER A 136 12.03 7.49 -20.48
C SER A 136 13.28 6.72 -20.91
N VAL A 137 13.85 5.96 -19.98
CA VAL A 137 15.03 5.14 -20.22
C VAL A 137 14.76 3.71 -19.79
N LEU A 138 15.30 2.73 -20.52
CA LEU A 138 15.15 1.33 -20.15
C LEU A 138 16.30 0.46 -20.64
N ASP A 139 16.51 -0.64 -19.91
CA ASP A 139 17.32 -1.78 -20.29
C ASP A 139 16.42 -3.00 -20.52
N ASP A 140 16.22 -3.37 -21.77
CA ASP A 140 15.37 -4.50 -22.16
C ASP A 140 16.05 -5.86 -21.92
N LYS A 141 17.37 -5.85 -21.62
CA LYS A 141 18.15 -7.05 -21.28
C LYS A 141 18.06 -7.39 -19.79
N ASP A 142 17.77 -6.40 -18.93
CA ASP A 142 17.52 -6.60 -17.52
C ASP A 142 16.01 -6.71 -17.25
N ARG A 143 15.57 -7.90 -16.83
CA ARG A 143 14.16 -8.20 -16.57
C ARG A 143 13.90 -8.33 -15.08
N ILE A 144 13.02 -7.47 -14.58
CA ILE A 144 12.58 -7.41 -13.18
C ILE A 144 11.05 -7.60 -13.11
N GLY A 145 10.44 -7.69 -11.93
CA GLY A 145 8.98 -7.71 -11.87
C GLY A 145 8.37 -9.03 -12.34
N ILE A 146 9.05 -10.18 -12.21
CA ILE A 146 8.52 -11.46 -12.68
C ILE A 146 7.23 -11.78 -11.93
N ARG A 147 6.14 -12.01 -12.66
CA ARG A 147 4.83 -12.21 -12.05
C ARG A 147 4.61 -13.64 -11.59
N ALA A 148 4.43 -13.84 -10.28
CA ALA A 148 4.22 -15.16 -9.71
C ALA A 148 2.88 -15.78 -10.16
N GLY A 149 2.92 -17.05 -10.59
CA GLY A 149 1.74 -17.81 -11.02
C GLY A 149 1.24 -17.50 -12.43
N TYR A 150 2.01 -16.79 -13.26
CA TYR A 150 1.66 -16.53 -14.66
C TYR A 150 2.75 -17.08 -15.60
N ALA A 151 2.55 -18.30 -16.09
CA ALA A 151 3.51 -18.97 -16.97
C ALA A 151 3.82 -18.13 -18.22
N GLY A 152 5.10 -18.02 -18.57
CA GLY A 152 5.56 -17.25 -19.74
C GLY A 152 5.66 -15.72 -19.53
N ASN A 153 5.31 -15.19 -18.35
CA ASN A 153 5.62 -13.80 -18.03
C ASN A 153 7.14 -13.62 -17.91
N ARG A 154 7.72 -12.72 -18.72
CA ARG A 154 9.16 -12.45 -18.75
C ARG A 154 9.59 -11.29 -17.84
N GLY A 155 8.71 -10.83 -16.95
CA GLY A 155 8.91 -9.58 -16.22
C GLY A 155 8.80 -8.33 -17.11
N TRP A 156 9.22 -7.22 -16.55
CA TRP A 156 9.33 -5.89 -17.15
C TRP A 156 10.80 -5.59 -17.44
N ALA A 157 11.08 -4.81 -18.48
CA ALA A 157 12.38 -4.17 -18.59
C ALA A 157 12.62 -3.32 -17.34
N ARG A 158 13.86 -3.30 -16.83
CA ARG A 158 14.23 -2.25 -15.89
C ARG A 158 14.09 -0.93 -16.61
N GLU A 159 13.25 -0.04 -16.10
CA GLU A 159 12.96 1.24 -16.73
C GLU A 159 12.83 2.34 -15.70
N GLU A 160 13.07 3.57 -16.15
CA GLU A 160 12.99 4.76 -15.33
C GLU A 160 12.33 5.92 -16.09
N LEU A 161 11.58 6.73 -15.33
CA LEU A 161 10.84 7.89 -15.83
C LEU A 161 11.13 9.10 -14.94
N PHE A 162 11.58 10.20 -15.53
CA PHE A 162 11.89 11.44 -14.82
C PHE A 162 11.79 12.65 -15.76
N TYR A 163 11.60 13.83 -15.21
CA TYR A 163 11.55 15.08 -15.96
C TYR A 163 12.84 15.87 -15.75
N VAL A 164 13.30 16.58 -16.79
CA VAL A 164 14.52 17.38 -16.74
C VAL A 164 14.16 18.86 -16.73
N GLU A 165 14.64 19.55 -15.71
CA GLU A 165 14.61 20.99 -15.54
C GLU A 165 15.95 21.63 -15.92
N GLU A 166 16.01 22.95 -15.83
CA GLU A 166 17.22 23.75 -16.05
C GLU A 166 18.46 23.15 -15.37
N GLU A 167 19.62 23.35 -16.02
CA GLU A 167 20.93 22.82 -15.57
C GLU A 167 21.00 21.28 -15.46
N GLY A 168 20.01 20.55 -15.99
CA GLY A 168 19.93 19.10 -15.90
C GLY A 168 19.35 18.59 -14.58
N ARG A 169 18.60 19.44 -13.86
CA ARG A 169 17.91 19.07 -12.62
C ARG A 169 16.86 17.99 -12.89
N ILE A 170 16.87 16.93 -12.09
CA ILE A 170 15.97 15.78 -12.21
C ILE A 170 14.76 15.94 -11.29
N ILE A 171 13.56 15.83 -11.86
CA ILE A 171 12.29 15.76 -11.14
C ILE A 171 11.74 14.32 -11.24
N GLY A 172 11.37 13.77 -10.08
CA GLY A 172 10.98 12.37 -9.90
C GLY A 172 12.13 11.51 -9.39
N ASP A 173 11.92 10.86 -8.24
CA ASP A 173 12.94 10.06 -7.56
C ASP A 173 13.42 8.89 -8.39
N ILE A 174 14.74 8.71 -8.55
CA ILE A 174 15.29 7.54 -9.25
C ILE A 174 15.23 6.29 -8.35
N ALA A 175 14.62 5.22 -8.86
CA ALA A 175 14.45 3.95 -8.17
C ALA A 175 15.61 2.98 -8.43
N TRP A 176 16.26 3.07 -9.59
CA TRP A 176 17.23 2.08 -10.04
C TRP A 176 18.53 2.69 -10.59
N ALA A 177 19.61 1.91 -10.48
CA ALA A 177 20.79 2.08 -11.31
C ALA A 177 20.73 1.13 -12.51
N PHE A 178 21.52 1.41 -13.54
CA PHE A 178 21.52 0.67 -14.80
C PHE A 178 22.93 0.18 -15.16
N ASN A 179 23.01 -1.01 -15.74
CA ASN A 179 24.26 -1.56 -16.28
C ASN A 179 24.39 -1.30 -17.79
N ASP A 180 23.27 -1.25 -18.51
CA ASP A 180 23.17 -0.83 -19.91
C ASP A 180 21.88 0.00 -20.10
N LEU A 181 21.76 0.66 -21.24
CA LEU A 181 20.54 1.35 -21.68
C LEU A 181 20.28 0.98 -23.14
N THR A 182 19.19 0.27 -23.38
CA THR A 182 18.79 -0.17 -24.72
C THR A 182 17.84 0.80 -25.40
N ALA A 183 17.18 1.69 -24.65
CA ALA A 183 16.42 2.80 -25.22
C ALA A 183 16.46 4.04 -24.31
N ILE A 184 16.58 5.21 -24.93
CA ILE A 184 16.60 6.53 -24.28
C ILE A 184 15.72 7.45 -25.14
N THR A 185 14.65 7.98 -24.55
CA THR A 185 13.73 8.90 -25.24
C THR A 185 13.51 10.15 -24.40
N ALA A 186 13.69 11.34 -24.99
CA ALA A 186 13.33 12.63 -24.41
C ALA A 186 12.04 13.15 -25.08
N THR A 187 10.94 13.20 -24.33
CA THR A 187 9.64 13.68 -24.82
C THR A 187 9.43 15.13 -24.39
N PRO A 188 9.35 16.10 -25.31
CA PRO A 188 9.16 17.50 -24.97
C PRO A 188 7.80 17.75 -24.31
N CYS A 189 7.77 18.50 -23.20
CA CYS A 189 6.55 18.92 -22.51
C CYS A 189 6.25 20.39 -22.80
N GLU A 190 5.03 20.70 -23.23
CA GLU A 190 4.59 22.04 -23.62
C GLU A 190 4.70 23.07 -22.50
N ASP A 191 4.93 24.33 -22.87
CA ASP A 191 5.11 25.42 -21.89
C ASP A 191 3.78 25.87 -21.24
N THR A 192 2.66 25.38 -21.76
CA THR A 192 1.30 25.74 -21.31
C THR A 192 0.43 24.51 -21.09
N TYR A 193 -0.56 24.66 -20.20
CA TYR A 193 -1.57 23.62 -20.00
C TYR A 193 -2.59 23.59 -21.14
N LEU A 194 -2.95 22.38 -21.58
CA LEU A 194 -4.13 22.15 -22.41
C LEU A 194 -5.29 21.75 -21.50
N VAL A 195 -6.40 22.47 -21.59
CA VAL A 195 -7.61 22.20 -20.78
C VAL A 195 -8.72 21.66 -21.67
N ILE A 196 -9.29 20.52 -21.26
CA ILE A 196 -10.52 19.93 -21.80
C ILE A 196 -11.57 19.98 -20.69
N SER A 197 -12.64 20.76 -20.90
CA SER A 197 -13.63 21.01 -19.86
C SER A 197 -15.05 20.71 -20.35
N GLY A 198 -15.87 20.10 -19.49
CA GLY A 198 -17.25 19.77 -19.80
C GLY A 198 -17.39 18.47 -20.59
N GLY A 199 -18.63 18.08 -20.88
CA GLY A 199 -18.97 16.92 -21.70
C GLY A 199 -19.52 15.73 -20.91
N GLY A 200 -20.62 15.18 -21.39
CA GLY A 200 -21.18 13.89 -20.97
C GLY A 200 -20.86 12.78 -21.97
N PHE A 201 -20.65 11.57 -21.48
CA PHE A 201 -20.41 10.40 -22.31
C PHE A 201 -21.42 9.30 -22.01
N ARG A 202 -22.13 8.86 -23.04
CA ARG A 202 -23.02 7.71 -23.00
C ARG A 202 -22.39 6.55 -23.79
N PHE A 203 -22.53 5.34 -23.29
CA PHE A 203 -21.97 4.14 -23.91
C PHE A 203 -23.05 3.11 -24.18
N SER A 204 -22.98 2.45 -25.32
CA SER A 204 -23.99 1.46 -25.74
C SER A 204 -24.04 0.22 -24.83
N GLY A 205 -22.93 -0.11 -24.15
CA GLY A 205 -22.78 -1.25 -23.25
C GLY A 205 -22.41 -2.56 -23.95
N ASP A 206 -22.25 -2.53 -25.28
CA ASP A 206 -22.08 -3.70 -26.12
C ASP A 206 -20.63 -4.22 -26.16
N SER A 207 -20.47 -5.46 -26.64
CA SER A 207 -19.15 -5.98 -27.01
C SER A 207 -18.73 -5.41 -28.37
N PRO A 208 -17.45 -5.13 -28.58
CA PRO A 208 -16.94 -4.81 -29.91
C PRO A 208 -17.23 -5.97 -30.88
N GLU A 209 -17.75 -5.66 -32.07
CA GLU A 209 -18.05 -6.66 -33.08
C GLU A 209 -16.76 -7.25 -33.67
N ASN A 210 -16.76 -8.56 -33.93
CA ASN A 210 -15.60 -9.29 -34.45
C ASN A 210 -14.31 -9.13 -33.59
N SER A 211 -14.47 -8.94 -32.28
CA SER A 211 -13.35 -8.72 -31.36
C SER A 211 -12.46 -9.95 -31.20
N GLN A 212 -11.17 -9.70 -31.02
CA GLN A 212 -10.25 -10.68 -30.46
C GLN A 212 -10.12 -10.42 -28.94
N PRO A 213 -9.90 -11.47 -28.13
CA PRO A 213 -9.73 -11.31 -26.69
C PRO A 213 -8.69 -10.25 -26.35
N GLY A 214 -9.06 -9.30 -25.49
CA GLY A 214 -8.12 -8.32 -24.94
C GLY A 214 -8.70 -6.92 -24.77
N TYR A 215 -7.84 -6.00 -24.32
CA TYR A 215 -8.25 -4.65 -23.95
C TYR A 215 -8.62 -3.80 -25.17
N HIS A 216 -9.82 -3.20 -25.13
CA HIS A 216 -10.32 -2.28 -26.15
C HIS A 216 -10.25 -0.82 -25.67
N GLN A 217 -10.00 0.10 -26.60
CA GLN A 217 -10.00 1.54 -26.37
C GLN A 217 -11.34 2.12 -26.78
N HIS A 218 -11.87 3.02 -25.95
CA HIS A 218 -13.23 3.55 -26.11
C HIS A 218 -13.36 5.02 -25.71
N GLY A 219 -12.26 5.66 -25.29
CA GLY A 219 -12.28 7.02 -24.76
C GLY A 219 -11.14 7.89 -25.26
N ILE A 220 -10.52 8.61 -24.33
CA ILE A 220 -9.51 9.63 -24.53
C ILE A 220 -8.13 9.09 -24.13
N ALA A 221 -7.24 8.91 -25.11
CA ALA A 221 -5.84 8.66 -24.85
C ALA A 221 -5.12 10.00 -24.60
N VAL A 222 -4.45 10.13 -23.45
CA VAL A 222 -3.68 11.31 -23.05
C VAL A 222 -2.20 11.00 -23.17
N GLN A 223 -1.57 11.64 -24.15
CA GLN A 223 -0.16 11.49 -24.54
C GLN A 223 0.53 12.86 -24.59
N ARG A 224 -0.06 13.85 -23.93
CA ARG A 224 0.46 15.22 -23.80
C ARG A 224 0.61 15.55 -22.33
N SER A 225 1.82 15.90 -21.92
CA SER A 225 2.10 16.44 -20.58
C SER A 225 1.38 17.78 -20.36
N ARG A 226 1.28 18.23 -19.11
CA ARG A 226 0.61 19.49 -18.74
C ARG A 226 -0.81 19.56 -19.33
N THR A 227 -1.62 18.56 -19.01
CA THR A 227 -3.00 18.44 -19.48
C THR A 227 -3.97 18.40 -18.30
N VAL A 228 -5.06 19.15 -18.39
CA VAL A 228 -6.16 19.11 -17.41
C VAL A 228 -7.43 18.67 -18.12
N ILE A 229 -8.06 17.59 -17.64
CA ILE A 229 -9.38 17.16 -18.08
C ILE A 229 -10.33 17.30 -16.89
N ARG A 230 -11.44 18.01 -17.07
CA ARG A 230 -12.35 18.30 -15.96
C ARG A 230 -13.82 18.45 -16.33
N GLU A 231 -14.67 18.39 -15.32
CA GLU A 231 -16.12 18.59 -15.41
C GLU A 231 -16.81 17.60 -16.36
N GLN A 232 -16.56 16.31 -16.16
CA GLN A 232 -17.06 15.26 -17.05
C GLN A 232 -17.87 14.22 -16.30
N TRP A 233 -18.82 13.63 -17.01
CA TRP A 233 -19.58 12.51 -16.47
C TRP A 233 -19.77 11.43 -17.54
N MET A 234 -19.84 10.19 -17.08
CA MET A 234 -20.03 9.02 -17.93
C MET A 234 -21.25 8.23 -17.48
N GLY A 235 -21.93 7.54 -18.40
CA GLY A 235 -23.05 6.65 -18.10
C GLY A 235 -23.32 5.69 -19.25
N LEU A 236 -24.13 4.66 -19.02
CA LEU A 236 -24.69 3.87 -20.12
C LEU A 236 -25.80 4.67 -20.80
N GLU A 237 -26.08 4.35 -22.06
CA GLU A 237 -27.30 4.76 -22.74
C GLU A 237 -28.56 4.40 -21.93
N GLU A 238 -29.63 5.19 -22.10
CA GLU A 238 -30.87 4.99 -21.36
C GLU A 238 -31.46 3.59 -21.60
N GLY A 239 -31.85 2.91 -20.51
CA GLY A 239 -32.37 1.54 -20.56
C GLY A 239 -31.34 0.45 -20.89
N ARG A 240 -30.07 0.79 -21.10
CA ARG A 240 -29.00 -0.16 -21.45
C ARG A 240 -28.26 -0.69 -20.23
N ARG A 241 -27.59 -1.84 -20.40
CA ARG A 241 -26.74 -2.50 -19.39
C ARG A 241 -25.37 -2.79 -20.00
N ASP A 242 -24.35 -2.88 -19.16
CA ASP A 242 -23.01 -3.32 -19.59
C ASP A 242 -23.02 -4.83 -19.83
N VAL A 243 -23.21 -5.24 -21.08
CA VAL A 243 -23.24 -6.64 -21.52
C VAL A 243 -21.94 -7.06 -22.18
N SER A 244 -20.97 -6.16 -22.29
CA SER A 244 -19.67 -6.42 -22.93
C SER A 244 -18.96 -7.60 -22.27
N ILE A 245 -18.44 -8.53 -23.08
CA ILE A 245 -17.60 -9.65 -22.59
C ILE A 245 -16.11 -9.34 -22.73
N GLU A 246 -15.77 -8.22 -23.36
CA GLU A 246 -14.40 -7.78 -23.58
C GLU A 246 -13.98 -6.71 -22.56
N PRO A 247 -12.72 -6.72 -22.11
CA PRO A 247 -12.23 -5.73 -21.17
C PRO A 247 -11.97 -4.37 -21.84
N ARG A 248 -12.22 -3.30 -21.08
CA ARG A 248 -11.92 -1.92 -21.47
C ARG A 248 -10.59 -1.47 -20.85
N SER A 249 -9.76 -0.81 -21.65
CA SER A 249 -8.42 -0.32 -21.24
C SER A 249 -8.45 0.89 -20.29
N GLY A 250 -9.60 1.54 -20.12
CA GLY A 250 -9.71 2.88 -19.56
C GLY A 250 -10.45 3.80 -20.53
N PHE A 251 -11.35 4.65 -20.02
CA PHE A 251 -11.87 5.76 -20.81
C PHE A 251 -10.82 6.84 -20.90
N TYR A 252 -10.22 7.26 -19.78
CA TYR A 252 -8.99 8.05 -19.81
C TYR A 252 -7.80 7.12 -19.74
N THR A 253 -6.91 7.18 -20.73
CA THR A 253 -5.69 6.36 -20.75
C THR A 253 -4.48 7.27 -20.83
N LEU A 254 -3.74 7.41 -19.73
CA LEU A 254 -2.57 8.28 -19.63
C LEU A 254 -1.30 7.48 -19.94
N ASN A 255 -0.47 7.93 -20.88
CA ASN A 255 0.75 7.19 -21.22
C ASN A 255 1.93 8.12 -21.52
N ARG A 256 3.05 7.92 -20.80
CA ARG A 256 4.27 8.74 -20.91
C ARG A 256 3.96 10.23 -20.79
N VAL A 257 3.37 10.61 -19.66
CA VAL A 257 2.95 11.99 -19.39
C VAL A 257 3.56 12.51 -18.10
N TYR A 258 3.79 13.81 -18.09
CA TYR A 258 4.20 14.59 -16.95
C TYR A 258 3.10 15.59 -16.60
N ASP A 259 2.75 15.68 -15.31
CA ASP A 259 1.90 16.75 -14.78
C ASP A 259 0.51 16.83 -15.44
N VAL A 260 -0.28 15.77 -15.24
CA VAL A 260 -1.64 15.65 -15.78
C VAL A 260 -2.65 15.58 -14.64
N THR A 261 -3.74 16.34 -14.78
CA THR A 261 -4.83 16.37 -13.79
C THR A 261 -6.15 15.86 -14.40
N LEU A 262 -6.79 14.93 -13.70
CA LEU A 262 -8.21 14.58 -13.90
C LEU A 262 -9.00 15.13 -12.71
N GLU A 263 -9.99 16.00 -12.96
CA GLU A 263 -10.67 16.75 -11.90
C GLU A 263 -12.19 16.81 -12.09
N ASN A 264 -12.95 16.59 -11.02
CA ASN A 264 -14.42 16.68 -11.04
C ASN A 264 -15.04 15.77 -12.11
N ILE A 265 -14.70 14.48 -12.05
CA ILE A 265 -15.18 13.49 -13.04
C ILE A 265 -15.93 12.34 -12.37
N ARG A 266 -17.12 12.02 -12.89
CA ARG A 266 -17.79 10.75 -12.65
C ARG A 266 -17.41 9.74 -13.74
N ALA A 267 -16.54 8.79 -13.41
CA ALA A 267 -16.14 7.72 -14.33
C ALA A 267 -17.00 6.47 -14.20
N MET A 268 -16.97 5.59 -15.21
CA MET A 268 -17.71 4.33 -15.22
C MET A 268 -16.97 3.18 -14.51
N PRO A 269 -17.56 2.55 -13.48
CA PRO A 269 -17.06 1.32 -12.87
C PRO A 269 -17.63 0.09 -13.60
N TRP A 270 -16.99 -0.30 -14.71
CA TRP A 270 -17.46 -1.39 -15.58
C TRP A 270 -17.65 -2.74 -14.88
N GLU A 271 -18.60 -3.53 -15.37
CA GLU A 271 -18.92 -4.84 -14.82
C GLU A 271 -17.89 -5.88 -15.25
N LYS A 272 -17.46 -6.72 -14.31
CA LYS A 272 -16.60 -7.87 -14.60
C LYS A 272 -17.18 -9.16 -14.04
N GLY A 273 -17.52 -9.15 -12.76
CA GLY A 273 -18.07 -10.32 -12.09
C GLY A 273 -19.55 -10.46 -12.45
N ARG A 274 -19.94 -11.57 -13.07
CA ARG A 274 -21.34 -11.85 -13.41
C ARG A 274 -21.75 -13.22 -12.85
N PRO A 275 -22.98 -13.38 -12.33
CA PRO A 275 -23.45 -14.67 -11.87
C PRO A 275 -23.74 -15.60 -13.05
N ALA A 276 -23.55 -16.91 -12.85
CA ALA A 276 -23.95 -17.91 -13.84
C ALA A 276 -25.46 -17.77 -14.17
N PRO A 277 -25.88 -17.95 -15.43
CA PRO A 277 -25.12 -18.48 -16.58
C PRO A 277 -24.35 -17.42 -17.39
N GLN A 278 -24.30 -16.15 -16.94
CA GLN A 278 -23.62 -15.09 -17.69
C GLN A 278 -22.10 -15.27 -17.65
N THR A 279 -21.45 -15.00 -18.77
CA THR A 279 -19.98 -15.06 -18.87
C THR A 279 -19.36 -13.80 -18.24
N PRO A 280 -18.51 -13.95 -17.21
CA PRO A 280 -17.73 -12.84 -16.65
C PRO A 280 -16.70 -12.33 -17.65
N VAL A 281 -16.33 -11.05 -17.54
CA VAL A 281 -15.19 -10.51 -18.30
C VAL A 281 -13.90 -11.14 -17.79
N GLN A 282 -13.07 -11.68 -18.69
CA GLN A 282 -11.89 -12.48 -18.33
C GLN A 282 -10.85 -11.64 -17.59
N HIS A 283 -10.54 -10.45 -18.11
CA HIS A 283 -9.51 -9.55 -17.57
C HIS A 283 -10.12 -8.41 -16.73
N GLY A 284 -9.26 -7.58 -16.13
CA GLY A 284 -9.73 -6.34 -15.54
C GLY A 284 -10.38 -5.45 -16.59
N THR A 285 -11.29 -4.58 -16.20
CA THR A 285 -11.93 -3.60 -17.09
C THR A 285 -12.00 -2.28 -16.34
N TYR A 286 -11.62 -1.19 -17.00
CA TYR A 286 -11.24 0.05 -16.32
C TYR A 286 -11.94 1.27 -16.91
N GLY A 287 -12.29 2.22 -16.04
CA GLY A 287 -12.72 3.57 -16.42
C GLY A 287 -11.55 4.53 -16.60
N ILE A 288 -10.42 4.26 -15.96
CA ILE A 288 -9.16 5.01 -16.04
C ILE A 288 -8.01 4.00 -16.13
N GLY A 289 -7.21 4.11 -17.17
CA GLY A 289 -6.00 3.31 -17.36
C GLY A 289 -4.79 4.20 -17.54
N GLY A 290 -3.61 3.57 -17.58
CA GLY A 290 -2.39 4.32 -17.86
C GLY A 290 -1.10 3.60 -17.48
N ALA A 291 0.00 4.14 -17.97
CA ALA A 291 1.33 3.71 -17.60
C ALA A 291 2.34 4.85 -17.78
N ARG A 292 3.45 4.83 -17.03
CA ARG A 292 4.54 5.83 -17.16
C ARG A 292 4.00 7.25 -16.95
N MET A 293 3.46 7.44 -15.75
CA MET A 293 2.83 8.68 -15.32
C MET A 293 3.72 9.34 -14.28
N LEU A 294 4.15 10.57 -14.50
CA LEU A 294 4.92 11.35 -13.53
C LEU A 294 4.10 12.56 -13.07
N GLN A 295 4.03 12.81 -11.76
CA GLN A 295 3.40 13.99 -11.17
C GLN A 295 1.91 14.15 -11.54
N CYS A 296 1.16 13.05 -11.64
CA CYS A 296 -0.25 13.08 -12.01
C CYS A 296 -1.16 13.24 -10.78
N THR A 297 -2.27 13.98 -10.93
CA THR A 297 -3.23 14.23 -9.85
C THR A 297 -4.65 13.87 -10.27
N PHE A 298 -5.31 13.02 -9.51
CA PHE A 298 -6.75 12.79 -9.63
C PHE A 298 -7.46 13.44 -8.45
N ARG A 299 -8.36 14.37 -8.76
CA ARG A 299 -9.04 15.17 -7.75
C ARG A 299 -10.55 15.10 -7.90
N ASN A 300 -11.25 14.82 -6.81
CA ASN A 300 -12.72 14.78 -6.79
C ASN A 300 -13.30 13.86 -7.87
N LEU A 301 -12.72 12.66 -7.98
CA LEU A 301 -13.21 11.64 -8.90
C LEU A 301 -14.21 10.71 -8.20
N THR A 302 -15.30 10.37 -8.88
CA THR A 302 -16.29 9.40 -8.40
C THR A 302 -16.41 8.23 -9.35
N ALA A 303 -16.20 7.02 -8.83
CA ALA A 303 -16.43 5.75 -9.54
C ALA A 303 -16.58 4.59 -8.54
N GLU A 304 -17.57 4.72 -7.66
CA GLU A 304 -17.93 3.67 -6.70
C GLU A 304 -19.00 2.74 -7.25
N ALA A 305 -18.88 1.45 -6.92
CA ALA A 305 -19.83 0.42 -7.30
C ALA A 305 -19.73 -0.80 -6.38
N GLY A 306 -20.67 -1.75 -6.53
CA GLY A 306 -20.68 -3.01 -5.80
C GLY A 306 -19.66 -4.04 -6.31
N TRP A 307 -19.80 -5.29 -5.85
CA TRP A 307 -18.85 -6.38 -6.10
C TRP A 307 -18.77 -6.87 -7.56
N VAL A 308 -19.84 -6.68 -8.33
CA VAL A 308 -19.96 -7.01 -9.78
C VAL A 308 -19.00 -6.16 -10.60
N ALA A 309 -18.93 -4.86 -10.27
CA ALA A 309 -17.98 -3.96 -10.89
C ALA A 309 -16.54 -4.33 -10.51
N TRP A 310 -15.61 -4.13 -11.44
CA TRP A 310 -14.20 -4.33 -11.17
C TRP A 310 -13.62 -3.15 -10.39
N GLY A 311 -12.64 -2.45 -10.94
CA GLY A 311 -12.09 -1.24 -10.39
C GLY A 311 -12.05 -0.18 -11.46
N VAL A 312 -12.26 1.08 -11.08
CA VAL A 312 -12.16 2.19 -12.02
C VAL A 312 -10.74 2.35 -12.56
N PHE A 313 -9.72 2.02 -11.77
CA PHE A 313 -8.32 2.32 -12.09
C PHE A 313 -7.48 1.06 -12.23
N GLY A 314 -6.56 1.04 -13.19
CA GLY A 314 -5.53 0.01 -13.38
C GLY A 314 -4.32 0.57 -14.13
N THR A 315 -3.17 0.71 -13.43
CA THR A 315 -1.98 1.37 -13.99
C THR A 315 -0.67 0.67 -13.64
N ASN A 316 0.43 1.16 -14.23
CA ASN A 316 1.79 0.65 -14.03
C ASN A 316 2.78 1.81 -14.10
N LEU A 317 3.90 1.72 -13.36
CA LEU A 317 5.05 2.62 -13.53
C LEU A 317 4.63 4.09 -13.32
N ASN A 318 4.00 4.36 -12.18
CA ASN A 318 3.56 5.69 -11.79
C ASN A 318 4.54 6.28 -10.80
N LYS A 319 4.78 7.58 -10.88
CA LYS A 319 5.66 8.30 -9.97
C LYS A 319 5.06 9.63 -9.54
N ASP A 320 5.17 9.96 -8.26
CA ASP A 320 4.58 11.15 -7.65
C ASP A 320 3.07 11.27 -7.95
N PHE A 321 2.33 10.18 -7.71
CA PHE A 321 0.93 10.07 -8.05
C PHE A 321 0.04 10.46 -6.88
N ARG A 322 -0.98 11.31 -7.12
CA ARG A 322 -1.86 11.84 -6.07
C ARG A 322 -3.33 11.54 -6.35
N LEU A 323 -4.03 11.08 -5.32
CA LEU A 323 -5.48 10.93 -5.24
C LEU A 323 -6.01 11.84 -4.14
N GLU A 324 -6.84 12.80 -4.51
CA GLU A 324 -7.35 13.84 -3.59
C GLU A 324 -8.87 13.87 -3.62
N ARG A 325 -9.54 13.78 -2.46
CA ARG A 325 -11.00 13.93 -2.34
C ARG A 325 -11.80 12.99 -3.25
N CYS A 326 -11.29 11.78 -3.50
CA CYS A 326 -11.90 10.84 -4.43
C CYS A 326 -12.81 9.82 -3.73
N ARG A 327 -13.80 9.31 -4.46
CA ARG A 327 -14.67 8.18 -4.06
C ARG A 327 -14.58 7.07 -5.12
N LEU A 328 -13.74 6.07 -4.89
CA LEU A 328 -13.34 5.08 -5.91
C LEU A 328 -13.57 3.65 -5.41
N ASN A 329 -14.04 2.74 -6.27
CA ASN A 329 -14.17 1.33 -5.88
C ASN A 329 -12.81 0.62 -5.68
N ARG A 330 -11.76 1.11 -6.35
CA ARG A 330 -10.40 0.52 -6.33
C ARG A 330 -9.33 1.57 -6.61
N VAL A 331 -8.18 1.42 -5.96
CA VAL A 331 -6.89 1.98 -6.38
C VAL A 331 -5.97 0.81 -6.73
N ASP A 332 -5.46 0.75 -7.95
CA ASP A 332 -4.70 -0.37 -8.48
C ASP A 332 -3.46 0.07 -9.26
N VAL A 333 -2.29 -0.30 -8.75
CA VAL A 333 -1.03 -0.22 -9.50
C VAL A 333 -0.43 -1.62 -9.55
N HIS A 334 -0.38 -2.19 -10.75
CA HIS A 334 0.06 -3.56 -10.96
C HIS A 334 1.55 -3.73 -10.64
N PHE A 335 2.37 -2.90 -11.28
CA PHE A 335 3.81 -2.92 -11.13
C PHE A 335 4.34 -1.50 -10.93
N HIS A 336 5.12 -1.35 -9.86
CA HIS A 336 6.05 -0.25 -9.64
C HIS A 336 5.43 1.17 -9.58
N CYS A 337 4.77 1.48 -8.46
CA CYS A 337 4.42 2.85 -8.08
C CYS A 337 5.54 3.46 -7.20
N TRP A 338 6.02 4.65 -7.51
CA TRP A 338 7.02 5.35 -6.69
C TRP A 338 6.46 6.67 -6.17
N ASN A 339 6.29 6.81 -4.86
CA ASN A 339 5.54 7.92 -4.25
C ASN A 339 4.04 7.92 -4.61
N LEU A 340 3.18 7.66 -3.62
CA LEU A 340 1.72 7.63 -3.77
C LEU A 340 1.06 8.35 -2.59
N ASP A 341 0.27 9.38 -2.89
CA ASP A 341 -0.55 10.09 -1.93
C ASP A 341 -2.04 9.75 -2.12
N ILE A 342 -2.73 9.36 -1.05
CA ILE A 342 -4.17 9.13 -1.01
C ILE A 342 -4.76 9.93 0.14
N VAL A 343 -5.45 11.03 -0.17
CA VAL A 343 -5.84 12.03 0.83
C VAL A 343 -7.33 12.35 0.72
N ASP A 344 -8.01 12.35 1.87
CA ASP A 344 -9.44 12.66 1.99
C ASP A 344 -10.33 11.79 1.09
N CYS A 345 -9.99 10.51 0.94
CA CYS A 345 -10.66 9.61 0.00
C CYS A 345 -11.60 8.61 0.68
N THR A 346 -12.54 8.06 -0.09
CA THR A 346 -13.30 6.85 0.25
C THR A 346 -13.02 5.77 -0.78
N ILE A 347 -12.45 4.64 -0.34
CA ILE A 347 -12.10 3.51 -1.19
C ILE A 347 -13.02 2.32 -0.92
N GLY A 348 -13.69 1.86 -1.96
CA GLY A 348 -14.70 0.80 -1.93
C GLY A 348 -14.14 -0.63 -1.83
N PHE A 349 -14.96 -1.58 -2.27
CA PHE A 349 -14.83 -2.99 -1.92
C PHE A 349 -13.63 -3.70 -2.56
N LYS A 350 -13.15 -3.24 -3.71
CA LYS A 350 -11.92 -3.81 -4.31
C LYS A 350 -10.64 -3.27 -3.66
N GLY A 351 -10.72 -2.17 -2.91
CA GLY A 351 -9.64 -1.71 -2.03
C GLY A 351 -8.45 -1.08 -2.75
N ILE A 352 -7.35 -0.98 -2.02
CA ILE A 352 -6.06 -0.45 -2.50
C ILE A 352 -5.15 -1.65 -2.77
N SER A 353 -4.68 -1.80 -4.00
CA SER A 353 -3.76 -2.86 -4.40
C SER A 353 -2.58 -2.31 -5.19
N VAL A 354 -1.41 -2.29 -4.58
CA VAL A 354 -0.23 -1.59 -5.11
C VAL A 354 1.05 -2.37 -4.86
N THR A 355 2.11 -2.03 -5.60
CA THR A 355 3.50 -2.43 -5.38
C THR A 355 4.41 -1.27 -5.76
N GLY A 356 5.64 -1.24 -5.25
CA GLY A 356 6.63 -0.24 -5.64
C GLY A 356 7.46 0.26 -4.47
N GLY A 357 7.63 1.58 -4.32
CA GLY A 357 8.51 2.18 -3.31
C GLY A 357 8.38 3.69 -3.17
N GLY A 358 9.37 4.32 -2.54
CA GLY A 358 9.26 5.74 -2.15
C GLY A 358 8.28 5.94 -0.98
N THR A 359 7.57 7.05 -0.94
CA THR A 359 6.62 7.38 0.14
C THR A 359 5.19 6.97 -0.23
N LEU A 360 4.59 6.03 0.50
CA LEU A 360 3.14 5.80 0.49
C LEU A 360 2.52 6.59 1.65
N ARG A 361 1.77 7.65 1.33
CA ARG A 361 1.05 8.46 2.32
C ARG A 361 -0.45 8.31 2.12
N ILE A 362 -1.14 7.88 3.17
CA ILE A 362 -2.59 7.74 3.20
C ILE A 362 -3.13 8.51 4.40
N GLU A 363 -3.94 9.52 4.13
CA GLU A 363 -4.44 10.43 5.17
C GLU A 363 -5.95 10.63 5.05
N ASN A 364 -6.63 10.69 6.20
CA ASN A 364 -8.07 11.00 6.30
C ASN A 364 -8.95 10.15 5.38
N THR A 365 -8.60 8.88 5.21
CA THR A 365 -9.19 8.00 4.20
C THR A 365 -9.99 6.87 4.83
N VAL A 366 -11.17 6.61 4.28
CA VAL A 366 -12.02 5.47 4.66
C VAL A 366 -11.84 4.34 3.66
N ARG A 367 -11.59 3.13 4.15
CA ARG A 367 -11.50 1.92 3.34
C ARG A 367 -12.63 0.96 3.71
N HIS A 368 -13.45 0.56 2.74
CA HIS A 368 -14.48 -0.46 2.90
C HIS A 368 -14.01 -1.86 2.48
N GLY A 369 -13.89 -2.77 3.45
CA GLY A 369 -13.53 -4.18 3.30
C GLY A 369 -12.47 -4.61 4.32
N ASN A 370 -12.03 -5.87 4.25
CA ASN A 370 -11.22 -6.48 5.31
C ASN A 370 -9.73 -6.13 5.31
N THR A 371 -9.19 -5.58 4.21
CA THR A 371 -7.76 -5.21 4.10
C THR A 371 -7.58 -3.74 3.74
N PHE A 372 -6.85 -2.93 4.52
CA PHE A 372 -6.69 -1.51 4.16
C PHE A 372 -5.86 -1.36 2.87
N VAL A 373 -4.63 -1.87 2.88
CA VAL A 373 -3.73 -1.93 1.71
C VAL A 373 -3.33 -3.38 1.47
N ALA A 374 -3.66 -3.89 0.29
CA ALA A 374 -3.28 -5.23 -0.16
C ALA A 374 -2.12 -5.13 -1.14
N PHE A 375 -0.88 -5.24 -0.65
CA PHE A 375 0.28 -5.26 -1.53
C PHE A 375 0.24 -6.53 -2.38
N ARG A 376 0.54 -6.39 -3.68
CA ARG A 376 0.21 -7.46 -4.60
C ARG A 376 1.10 -8.70 -4.43
N PRO A 377 0.54 -9.86 -4.08
CA PRO A 377 1.31 -11.07 -3.82
C PRO A 377 1.99 -11.65 -5.08
N ASP A 378 1.45 -11.36 -6.26
CA ASP A 378 2.01 -11.81 -7.53
C ASP A 378 3.16 -10.93 -8.05
N TYR A 379 3.43 -9.81 -7.38
CA TYR A 379 4.59 -8.93 -7.60
C TYR A 379 5.29 -8.65 -6.25
N GLY A 380 5.55 -9.69 -5.47
CA GLY A 380 6.43 -9.59 -4.30
C GLY A 380 5.83 -8.95 -3.04
N ALA A 381 4.59 -8.44 -3.12
CA ALA A 381 3.86 -7.76 -2.04
C ALA A 381 4.76 -6.85 -1.19
N HIS A 382 5.47 -5.94 -1.85
CA HIS A 382 6.49 -5.10 -1.24
C HIS A 382 6.19 -3.61 -1.41
N TRP A 383 6.76 -2.81 -0.51
CA TRP A 383 6.93 -1.38 -0.67
C TRP A 383 8.35 -0.96 -0.29
N GLN A 384 9.21 -0.66 -1.25
CA GLN A 384 10.59 -0.25 -0.99
C GLN A 384 10.67 1.24 -0.60
N GLY A 385 10.17 1.58 0.59
CA GLY A 385 10.23 2.94 1.12
C GLY A 385 9.36 3.15 2.36
N ASP A 386 8.94 4.38 2.60
CA ASP A 386 8.16 4.78 3.76
C ASP A 386 6.66 4.50 3.56
N ILE A 387 5.99 3.96 4.57
CA ILE A 387 4.53 3.86 4.62
C ILE A 387 4.01 4.71 5.78
N ARG A 388 3.08 5.61 5.50
CA ARG A 388 2.43 6.50 6.48
C ARG A 388 0.93 6.44 6.31
N LEU A 389 0.24 6.06 7.40
CA LEU A 389 -1.21 6.01 7.46
C LEU A 389 -1.69 6.83 8.66
N ARG A 390 -2.51 7.87 8.43
CA ARG A 390 -2.96 8.79 9.49
C ARG A 390 -4.44 9.17 9.39
N GLY A 391 -5.16 9.20 10.50
CA GLY A 391 -6.56 9.67 10.55
C GLY A 391 -7.50 8.80 9.72
N CYS A 392 -7.20 7.50 9.61
CA CYS A 392 -7.83 6.61 8.66
C CYS A 392 -8.86 5.69 9.32
N THR A 393 -9.81 5.17 8.54
CA THR A 393 -10.80 4.19 9.02
C THR A 393 -10.86 2.96 8.13
N LEU A 394 -10.63 1.78 8.69
CA LEU A 394 -10.94 0.50 8.05
C LEU A 394 -12.35 0.05 8.44
N LYS A 395 -13.19 -0.31 7.47
CA LYS A 395 -14.54 -0.85 7.68
C LYS A 395 -14.66 -2.27 7.12
N PRO A 396 -14.28 -3.30 7.89
CA PRO A 396 -14.49 -4.69 7.49
C PRO A 396 -15.95 -4.97 7.10
N ASN A 397 -16.17 -5.82 6.11
CA ASN A 397 -17.50 -6.10 5.57
C ASN A 397 -17.78 -7.60 5.42
N ALA A 398 -16.88 -8.46 5.88
CA ALA A 398 -17.05 -9.91 5.94
C ALA A 398 -16.57 -10.46 7.29
N ALA A 399 -17.22 -11.55 7.74
CA ALA A 399 -16.84 -12.32 8.92
C ALA A 399 -15.62 -13.21 8.65
N SER A 400 -14.49 -12.58 8.35
CA SER A 400 -13.21 -13.23 8.04
C SER A 400 -12.05 -12.38 8.58
N PRO A 401 -10.80 -12.89 8.58
CA PRO A 401 -9.65 -12.12 9.04
C PRO A 401 -9.55 -10.76 8.34
N ALA A 402 -9.00 -9.80 9.06
CA ALA A 402 -8.75 -8.45 8.55
C ALA A 402 -7.28 -8.08 8.70
N ALA A 403 -6.81 -7.14 7.88
CA ALA A 403 -5.45 -6.61 7.95
C ALA A 403 -5.41 -5.12 7.62
N VAL A 404 -4.51 -4.36 8.24
CA VAL A 404 -4.22 -2.99 7.79
C VAL A 404 -3.31 -3.06 6.56
N LEU A 405 -2.10 -3.61 6.72
CA LEU A 405 -1.17 -3.85 5.63
C LEU A 405 -1.00 -5.36 5.41
N SER A 406 -1.34 -5.87 4.22
CA SER A 406 -1.10 -7.27 3.85
C SER A 406 0.08 -7.36 2.89
N LEU A 407 1.15 -8.01 3.34
CA LEU A 407 2.46 -8.13 2.70
C LEU A 407 2.84 -9.62 2.61
N ARG A 408 2.14 -10.34 1.73
CA ARG A 408 2.27 -11.81 1.57
C ARG A 408 2.80 -12.19 0.18
N PRO A 409 4.10 -12.03 -0.10
CA PRO A 409 4.67 -12.57 -1.34
C PRO A 409 4.48 -14.08 -1.46
N ARG A 410 4.48 -14.58 -2.69
CA ARG A 410 4.80 -16.00 -2.95
C ARG A 410 6.32 -16.19 -2.90
N ASP A 411 6.78 -17.35 -2.46
CA ASP A 411 8.20 -17.72 -2.43
C ASP A 411 8.67 -18.10 -3.84
N VAL A 412 9.07 -17.08 -4.62
CA VAL A 412 9.64 -17.21 -5.96
C VAL A 412 10.67 -16.10 -6.18
N ASP A 413 11.56 -16.29 -7.15
CA ASP A 413 12.43 -15.22 -7.61
C ASP A 413 11.64 -14.21 -8.46
N TYR A 414 11.54 -12.97 -7.97
CA TYR A 414 10.89 -11.86 -8.68
C TYR A 414 11.86 -11.08 -9.58
N ALA A 415 13.16 -11.39 -9.51
CA ALA A 415 14.27 -10.65 -10.11
C ALA A 415 14.43 -9.20 -9.61
N TYR A 416 13.99 -8.91 -8.38
CA TYR A 416 14.29 -7.66 -7.65
C TYR A 416 14.03 -7.85 -6.15
N PRO A 417 14.61 -6.98 -5.30
CA PRO A 417 14.46 -7.09 -3.86
C PRO A 417 13.01 -6.91 -3.38
N ILE A 418 12.58 -7.82 -2.51
CA ILE A 418 11.25 -7.78 -1.87
C ILE A 418 11.38 -7.80 -0.35
N GLY A 419 10.31 -7.39 0.33
CA GLY A 419 10.29 -7.22 1.78
C GLY A 419 9.10 -6.40 2.23
N VAL A 420 9.16 -5.89 3.46
CA VAL A 420 8.04 -5.23 4.14
C VAL A 420 7.94 -3.75 3.74
N ALA A 421 8.76 -2.91 4.37
CA ALA A 421 8.91 -1.47 4.13
C ALA A 421 10.30 -1.01 4.62
N ARG A 422 10.65 0.26 4.39
CA ARG A 422 11.82 0.91 5.04
C ARG A 422 11.45 1.58 6.35
N SER A 423 10.31 2.25 6.42
CA SER A 423 9.67 2.62 7.69
C SER A 423 8.13 2.50 7.60
N ILE A 424 7.49 2.27 8.75
CA ILE A 424 6.03 2.21 8.86
C ILE A 424 5.57 3.11 10.00
N ARG A 425 4.57 3.96 9.73
CA ARG A 425 3.83 4.71 10.74
C ARG A 425 2.33 4.56 10.50
N ILE A 426 1.63 4.01 11.47
CA ILE A 426 0.16 3.92 11.51
C ILE A 426 -0.27 4.65 12.77
N GLU A 427 -0.88 5.82 12.59
CA GLU A 427 -1.25 6.74 13.67
C GLU A 427 -2.72 7.13 13.53
N ASP A 428 -3.49 7.18 14.61
CA ASP A 428 -4.91 7.59 14.58
C ASP A 428 -5.73 6.75 13.58
N LEU A 429 -5.81 5.44 13.85
CA LEU A 429 -6.52 4.46 13.02
C LEU A 429 -7.73 3.91 13.78
N ARG A 430 -8.91 3.99 13.15
CA ARG A 430 -10.11 3.30 13.61
C ARG A 430 -10.40 2.07 12.75
N ILE A 431 -10.64 0.92 13.38
CA ILE A 431 -11.16 -0.27 12.71
C ILE A 431 -12.60 -0.51 13.16
N ASP A 432 -13.55 -0.30 12.26
CA ASP A 432 -14.97 -0.25 12.55
C ASP A 432 -15.70 -1.50 12.02
N TYR A 433 -15.93 -2.45 12.94
CA TYR A 433 -16.64 -3.69 12.71
C TYR A 433 -18.17 -3.55 12.80
N SER A 434 -18.73 -2.33 12.85
CA SER A 434 -20.19 -2.16 13.02
C SER A 434 -21.03 -2.86 11.95
N ALA A 435 -20.48 -3.09 10.75
CA ALA A 435 -21.15 -3.85 9.69
C ALA A 435 -21.08 -5.39 9.88
N VAL A 436 -20.13 -5.88 10.68
CA VAL A 436 -19.89 -7.31 10.96
C VAL A 436 -19.53 -7.54 12.43
N PRO A 437 -20.41 -7.17 13.38
CA PRO A 437 -20.09 -7.13 14.81
C PRO A 437 -19.80 -8.51 15.42
N ALA A 438 -20.34 -9.58 14.82
CA ALA A 438 -20.11 -10.96 15.24
C ALA A 438 -18.77 -11.54 14.74
N ASN A 439 -17.95 -10.77 14.00
CA ASN A 439 -16.68 -11.28 13.48
C ASN A 439 -15.67 -11.47 14.61
N THR A 440 -15.32 -12.73 14.89
CA THR A 440 -14.31 -13.13 15.88
C THR A 440 -12.92 -13.39 15.27
N ALA A 441 -12.78 -13.28 13.94
CA ALA A 441 -11.51 -13.54 13.28
C ALA A 441 -10.45 -12.48 13.64
N PRO A 442 -9.15 -12.85 13.62
CA PRO A 442 -8.06 -11.92 13.92
C PRO A 442 -8.04 -10.69 12.99
N CYS A 443 -7.60 -9.57 13.56
CA CYS A 443 -7.28 -8.35 12.82
C CYS A 443 -5.79 -8.05 12.98
N TRP A 444 -5.02 -7.99 11.89
CA TRP A 444 -3.58 -7.74 11.93
C TRP A 444 -3.23 -6.32 11.51
N LEU A 445 -2.29 -5.67 12.19
CA LEU A 445 -1.71 -4.43 11.67
C LEU A 445 -0.80 -4.73 10.48
N LEU A 446 0.09 -5.72 10.61
CA LEU A 446 0.86 -6.26 9.49
C LEU A 446 0.60 -7.77 9.36
N ASP A 447 0.04 -8.15 8.21
CA ASP A 447 -0.11 -9.54 7.80
C ASP A 447 1.07 -9.91 6.89
N LEU A 448 2.08 -10.57 7.47
CA LEU A 448 3.35 -10.90 6.82
C LEU A 448 3.36 -12.34 6.26
N ALA A 449 4.19 -12.57 5.25
CA ALA A 449 4.51 -13.93 4.79
C ALA A 449 5.20 -14.75 5.90
N PRO A 450 5.01 -16.09 5.91
CA PRO A 450 5.61 -16.97 6.91
C PRO A 450 7.12 -17.24 6.71
N PHE A 451 7.74 -16.61 5.71
CA PHE A 451 9.17 -16.74 5.39
C PHE A 451 9.83 -15.36 5.33
N SER A 452 11.14 -15.31 5.53
CA SER A 452 11.96 -14.09 5.55
C SER A 452 13.18 -14.16 4.61
N ARG A 453 13.24 -15.20 3.77
CA ARG A 453 14.22 -15.38 2.70
C ARG A 453 13.59 -16.17 1.55
N ILE A 454 13.92 -15.81 0.32
CA ILE A 454 13.49 -16.54 -0.87
C ILE A 454 14.25 -17.87 -0.97
N SER A 455 13.52 -18.97 -1.09
CA SER A 455 14.11 -20.31 -1.04
C SER A 455 15.03 -20.59 -2.24
N SER A 456 14.70 -20.06 -3.42
CA SER A 456 15.45 -20.31 -4.65
C SER A 456 16.74 -19.50 -4.81
N THR A 457 16.79 -18.29 -4.26
CA THR A 457 17.94 -17.38 -4.42
C THR A 457 18.74 -17.17 -3.14
N GLY A 458 18.15 -17.48 -1.98
CA GLY A 458 18.72 -17.13 -0.68
C GLY A 458 18.61 -15.63 -0.35
N GLU A 459 17.93 -14.84 -1.18
CA GLU A 459 17.78 -13.40 -0.95
C GLU A 459 16.89 -13.13 0.27
N ARG A 460 17.40 -12.28 1.16
CA ARG A 460 16.77 -11.90 2.42
C ARG A 460 15.69 -10.85 2.21
N LEU A 461 14.58 -10.95 2.93
CA LEU A 461 13.54 -9.92 2.87
C LEU A 461 13.98 -8.66 3.62
N PHE A 462 13.83 -7.49 3.01
CA PHE A 462 14.06 -6.25 3.74
C PHE A 462 12.97 -6.03 4.80
N PHE A 463 13.35 -5.41 5.93
CA PHE A 463 12.45 -5.13 7.05
C PHE A 463 12.54 -3.65 7.47
N PRO A 464 11.51 -3.07 8.12
CA PRO A 464 11.56 -1.67 8.48
C PRO A 464 12.58 -1.42 9.58
N ASP A 465 13.31 -0.32 9.41
CA ASP A 465 14.24 0.20 10.39
C ASP A 465 13.48 0.92 11.54
N ARG A 466 12.22 1.28 11.29
CA ARG A 466 11.30 1.91 12.23
C ARG A 466 9.86 1.50 11.97
N VAL A 467 9.16 1.09 13.03
CA VAL A 467 7.73 0.78 13.03
C VAL A 467 7.06 1.56 14.16
N VAL A 468 5.99 2.30 13.86
CA VAL A 468 5.19 3.02 14.84
C VAL A 468 3.72 2.66 14.65
N PHE A 469 3.11 2.14 15.72
CA PHE A 469 1.68 1.94 15.86
C PHE A 469 1.20 2.79 17.03
N ARG A 470 0.34 3.77 16.76
CA ARG A 470 -0.11 4.73 17.77
C ARG A 470 -1.58 5.04 17.61
N ASP A 471 -2.31 5.13 18.72
CA ASP A 471 -3.70 5.59 18.75
C ASP A 471 -4.58 4.74 17.82
N ILE A 472 -4.61 3.42 18.07
CA ILE A 472 -5.37 2.46 17.26
C ILE A 472 -6.54 1.94 18.08
N ALA A 473 -7.75 2.17 17.58
CA ALA A 473 -8.99 1.80 18.25
C ALA A 473 -9.87 0.89 17.38
N VAL A 474 -10.59 -0.02 18.03
CA VAL A 474 -11.58 -0.90 17.40
C VAL A 474 -12.97 -0.54 17.89
N ALA A 475 -13.92 -0.49 16.97
CA ALA A 475 -15.33 -0.26 17.25
C ALA A 475 -16.21 -1.36 16.65
N GLY A 476 -17.41 -1.53 17.19
CA GLY A 476 -18.38 -2.53 16.70
C GLY A 476 -18.12 -3.97 17.16
N ARG A 477 -17.01 -4.23 17.88
CA ARG A 477 -16.75 -5.48 18.61
C ARG A 477 -15.78 -5.26 19.78
N ALA A 478 -15.73 -6.21 20.72
CA ALA A 478 -14.80 -6.15 21.87
C ALA A 478 -13.35 -6.51 21.49
N ALA A 479 -13.16 -7.47 20.59
CA ALA A 479 -11.84 -7.93 20.18
C ALA A 479 -11.07 -6.85 19.42
N GLY A 480 -9.89 -6.49 19.95
CA GLY A 480 -8.95 -5.54 19.35
C GLY A 480 -8.16 -6.09 18.15
N VAL A 481 -6.89 -5.67 18.07
CA VAL A 481 -5.95 -6.03 16.98
C VAL A 481 -4.75 -6.83 17.48
N ARG A 482 -4.10 -7.52 16.54
CA ARG A 482 -2.77 -8.13 16.67
C ARG A 482 -1.77 -7.35 15.81
N LEU A 483 -0.50 -7.43 16.17
CA LEU A 483 0.55 -6.60 15.57
C LEU A 483 1.12 -7.27 14.31
N PHE A 484 1.99 -8.28 14.46
CA PHE A 484 2.57 -9.04 13.35
C PHE A 484 3.32 -10.29 13.83
N ARG A 485 3.74 -11.15 12.90
CA ARG A 485 4.58 -12.34 13.17
C ARG A 485 5.83 -12.37 12.28
N ALA A 486 7.00 -12.48 12.91
CA ALA A 486 8.32 -12.57 12.29
C ALA A 486 9.15 -13.70 12.95
N PRO A 487 8.79 -14.99 12.73
CA PRO A 487 9.40 -16.11 13.45
C PRO A 487 10.85 -16.42 13.05
N ALA A 488 11.34 -15.86 11.95
CA ALA A 488 12.70 -16.04 11.44
C ALA A 488 13.43 -14.67 11.29
N PRO A 489 13.70 -13.99 12.43
CA PRO A 489 14.39 -12.68 12.44
C PRO A 489 15.80 -12.72 11.85
N GLU A 490 16.48 -13.86 11.90
CA GLU A 490 17.86 -14.05 11.40
C GLU A 490 18.00 -13.87 9.87
N HIS A 491 16.89 -13.82 9.14
CA HIS A 491 16.88 -13.67 7.69
C HIS A 491 16.31 -12.33 7.21
N TYR A 492 15.71 -11.51 8.07
CA TYR A 492 15.29 -10.15 7.70
C TYR A 492 16.47 -9.18 7.64
N ASP A 493 16.50 -8.25 6.68
CA ASP A 493 17.53 -7.20 6.54
C ASP A 493 16.96 -5.78 6.72
N PRO A 494 17.15 -5.15 7.89
CA PRO A 494 16.68 -3.79 8.15
C PRO A 494 17.43 -2.67 7.41
N GLY A 495 18.55 -2.94 6.73
CA GLY A 495 19.34 -1.90 6.08
C GLY A 495 20.62 -1.49 6.80
N ARG A 496 20.79 -1.88 8.08
CA ARG A 496 21.88 -1.45 8.95
C ARG A 496 22.25 -2.51 9.98
N ASP A 497 23.45 -2.37 10.50
CA ASP A 497 24.02 -3.29 11.49
C ASP A 497 23.34 -3.12 12.85
N GLY A 498 23.28 -4.22 13.60
CA GLY A 498 22.79 -4.27 14.97
C GLY A 498 23.44 -5.45 15.68
N GLY A 499 23.21 -5.61 16.97
CA GLY A 499 23.87 -6.69 17.71
C GLY A 499 23.58 -6.72 19.20
N CYS A 500 24.07 -7.78 19.83
CA CYS A 500 24.05 -7.94 21.27
C CYS A 500 25.39 -8.51 21.71
N THR A 501 26.09 -7.79 22.58
CA THR A 501 27.31 -8.23 23.25
C THR A 501 27.08 -8.25 24.76
N PRO A 502 27.96 -8.86 25.58
CA PRO A 502 27.87 -8.73 27.02
C PRO A 502 27.90 -7.27 27.53
N GLY A 503 28.45 -6.34 26.73
CA GLY A 503 28.53 -4.92 27.07
C GLY A 503 27.28 -4.10 26.71
N GLY A 504 26.32 -4.64 25.95
CA GLY A 504 25.11 -3.92 25.58
C GLY A 504 24.39 -4.43 24.33
N PHE A 505 23.27 -3.78 24.03
CA PHE A 505 22.41 -4.06 22.89
C PHE A 505 22.34 -2.86 21.92
N GLU A 506 22.52 -3.13 20.64
CA GLU A 506 22.40 -2.15 19.56
C GLU A 506 21.27 -2.56 18.62
N ALA A 507 20.22 -1.72 18.59
CA ALA A 507 19.05 -1.97 17.76
C ALA A 507 19.31 -1.53 16.31
N ASN A 508 18.85 -2.32 15.35
CA ASN A 508 18.76 -1.90 13.95
C ASN A 508 17.31 -1.69 13.47
N SER A 509 16.32 -1.99 14.32
CA SER A 509 14.90 -1.72 14.09
C SER A 509 14.25 -1.22 15.38
N ASP A 510 13.63 -0.04 15.36
CA ASP A 510 12.87 0.50 16.50
C ASP A 510 11.36 0.30 16.28
N ILE A 511 10.71 -0.42 17.19
CA ILE A 511 9.28 -0.75 17.14
C ILE A 511 8.58 -0.12 18.33
N LEU A 512 7.69 0.84 18.06
CA LEU A 512 6.85 1.50 19.07
C LEU A 512 5.39 1.09 18.89
N VAL A 513 4.78 0.63 19.99
CA VAL A 513 3.36 0.32 20.11
C VAL A 513 2.80 1.15 21.26
N GLU A 514 1.94 2.12 20.98
CA GLU A 514 1.47 3.08 21.96
C GLU A 514 -0.05 3.27 21.87
N ARG A 515 -0.78 3.04 22.97
CA ARG A 515 -2.25 3.21 22.99
C ARG A 515 -2.95 2.45 21.86
N VAL A 516 -2.67 1.16 21.76
CA VAL A 516 -3.28 0.24 20.79
C VAL A 516 -4.26 -0.66 21.51
N GLN A 517 -5.52 -0.71 21.05
CA GLN A 517 -6.51 -1.64 21.55
C GLN A 517 -6.21 -3.06 21.06
N LEU A 518 -5.53 -3.83 21.91
CA LEU A 518 -5.15 -5.22 21.65
C LEU A 518 -6.33 -6.19 21.83
N GLU A 519 -6.24 -7.36 21.20
CA GLU A 519 -7.21 -8.44 21.30
C GLU A 519 -7.06 -9.16 22.65
N PRO A 520 -8.14 -9.46 23.39
CA PRO A 520 -8.02 -10.36 24.53
C PRO A 520 -7.59 -11.76 24.08
N LEU A 521 -6.40 -12.22 24.45
CA LEU A 521 -5.83 -13.50 24.02
C LEU A 521 -5.70 -14.49 25.19
N ARG A 522 -5.78 -15.78 24.87
CA ARG A 522 -5.65 -16.86 25.85
C ARG A 522 -4.64 -17.88 25.35
N PRO A 523 -3.34 -17.66 25.64
CA PRO A 523 -2.30 -18.61 25.28
C PRO A 523 -2.64 -20.02 25.77
N ARG A 524 -2.36 -21.02 24.93
CA ARG A 524 -2.53 -22.45 25.27
C ARG A 524 -1.26 -23.09 25.79
N GLN A 525 -0.12 -22.46 25.52
CA GLN A 525 1.22 -22.88 25.95
C GLN A 525 2.18 -21.67 25.88
N PRO A 526 3.34 -21.71 26.55
CA PRO A 526 4.37 -20.70 26.39
C PRO A 526 4.76 -20.49 24.93
N GLY A 527 4.77 -19.25 24.47
CA GLY A 527 5.14 -18.90 23.10
C GLY A 527 4.11 -19.31 22.02
N ASP A 528 2.86 -19.58 22.39
CA ASP A 528 1.78 -19.89 21.44
C ASP A 528 1.60 -18.75 20.42
N ALA A 529 2.22 -18.92 19.24
CA ALA A 529 2.20 -17.91 18.18
C ALA A 529 0.78 -17.57 17.74
N ASP A 530 -0.15 -18.53 17.82
CA ASP A 530 -1.57 -18.34 17.47
C ASP A 530 -2.35 -17.51 18.48
N GLN A 531 -1.81 -17.32 19.67
CA GLN A 531 -2.38 -16.53 20.76
C GLN A 531 -1.43 -15.42 21.21
N ALA A 532 -0.64 -14.86 20.26
CA ALA A 532 0.23 -13.73 20.50
C ALA A 532 -0.13 -12.51 19.64
N HIS A 533 0.07 -11.31 20.22
CA HIS A 533 -0.02 -10.04 19.51
C HIS A 533 1.19 -9.82 18.61
N LEU A 534 2.37 -10.19 19.10
CA LEU A 534 3.63 -10.03 18.39
C LEU A 534 4.51 -11.26 18.60
N VAL A 535 5.10 -11.73 17.50
CA VAL A 535 6.07 -12.84 17.51
C VAL A 535 7.33 -12.38 16.80
N ILE A 536 8.48 -12.45 17.47
CA ILE A 536 9.81 -12.28 16.87
C ILE A 536 10.68 -13.44 17.35
N GLY A 537 11.16 -14.27 16.43
CA GLY A 537 11.86 -15.50 16.78
C GLY A 537 10.93 -16.70 16.98
N ARG A 538 11.52 -17.81 17.41
CA ARG A 538 10.85 -19.11 17.55
C ARG A 538 11.59 -20.03 18.52
N GLY A 539 10.85 -20.98 19.06
CA GLY A 539 11.40 -22.02 19.94
C GLY A 539 11.85 -21.48 21.30
N THR A 540 12.61 -22.29 22.02
CA THR A 540 13.10 -22.01 23.37
C THR A 540 14.62 -21.89 23.46
N THR A 541 15.32 -22.18 22.37
CA THR A 541 16.79 -22.12 22.26
C THR A 541 17.23 -20.90 21.46
N PRO A 542 18.40 -20.30 21.76
CA PRO A 542 18.95 -19.21 20.96
C PRO A 542 19.05 -19.56 19.48
N LEU A 543 18.58 -18.66 18.61
CA LEU A 543 18.71 -18.78 17.15
C LEU A 543 20.10 -18.35 16.71
N GLU A 544 20.64 -18.96 15.65
CA GLU A 544 21.93 -18.53 15.06
C GLU A 544 21.73 -17.37 14.09
N TYR A 545 22.46 -16.27 14.32
CA TYR A 545 22.44 -15.08 13.47
C TYR A 545 23.78 -15.03 12.74
N ALA A 546 23.85 -15.67 11.57
CA ALA A 546 25.07 -15.73 10.77
C ALA A 546 25.26 -14.51 9.84
N ALA A 547 24.24 -13.64 9.75
CA ALA A 547 24.24 -12.51 8.84
C ALA A 547 24.41 -11.19 9.60
N ASP A 548 25.41 -10.40 9.21
CA ASP A 548 25.84 -9.14 9.86
C ASP A 548 24.71 -8.10 10.02
N ARG A 549 23.63 -8.23 9.24
CA ARG A 549 22.46 -7.33 9.23
C ARG A 549 21.14 -7.99 9.59
N ALA A 550 21.15 -9.09 10.34
CA ALA A 550 19.93 -9.74 10.82
C ALA A 550 19.07 -8.80 11.69
N LEU A 551 17.79 -9.09 11.89
CA LEU A 551 16.88 -8.22 12.65
C LEU A 551 17.19 -8.26 14.16
N HIS A 552 17.64 -7.14 14.71
CA HIS A 552 17.89 -6.88 16.13
C HIS A 552 16.95 -5.76 16.61
N PRO A 553 15.69 -6.06 16.97
CA PRO A 553 14.70 -5.03 17.23
C PRO A 553 14.75 -4.53 18.68
N ARG A 554 14.50 -3.23 18.85
CA ARG A 554 14.06 -2.64 20.11
C ARG A 554 12.55 -2.48 20.09
N LEU A 555 11.85 -3.23 20.94
CA LEU A 555 10.41 -3.17 21.14
C LEU A 555 10.07 -2.27 22.33
N ARG A 556 9.18 -1.31 22.13
CA ARG A 556 8.60 -0.45 23.17
C ARG A 556 7.09 -0.54 23.11
N VAL A 557 6.46 -1.02 24.17
CA VAL A 557 5.00 -1.10 24.30
C VAL A 557 4.56 -0.21 25.45
N VAL A 558 3.65 0.73 25.17
CA VAL A 558 3.29 1.81 26.10
C VAL A 558 1.77 1.96 26.15
N ASP A 559 1.21 1.99 27.35
CA ASP A 559 -0.23 2.22 27.57
C ASP A 559 -1.15 1.22 26.81
N CYS A 560 -0.77 -0.06 26.79
CA CYS A 560 -1.57 -1.16 26.20
C CYS A 560 -2.00 -2.16 27.28
N ASP A 561 -3.23 -2.69 27.21
CA ASP A 561 -3.71 -3.75 28.10
C ASP A 561 -3.72 -5.11 27.36
N ASP A 562 -3.69 -6.20 28.12
CA ASP A 562 -3.66 -7.59 27.63
C ASP A 562 -2.48 -7.95 26.70
N VAL A 563 -1.30 -7.39 26.95
CA VAL A 563 -0.12 -7.62 26.11
C VAL A 563 0.30 -9.11 26.14
N VAL A 564 0.42 -9.70 24.95
CA VAL A 564 0.96 -11.05 24.74
C VAL A 564 2.05 -11.04 23.67
N VAL A 565 3.29 -11.36 24.06
CA VAL A 565 4.46 -11.29 23.17
C VAL A 565 5.33 -12.54 23.28
N ALA A 566 5.78 -13.05 22.13
CA ALA A 566 6.75 -14.13 22.03
C ALA A 566 8.06 -13.64 21.37
N LEU A 567 9.18 -13.80 22.08
CA LEU A 567 10.55 -13.41 21.73
C LEU A 567 11.53 -14.61 21.75
N GLY A 568 11.02 -15.83 21.66
CA GLY A 568 11.80 -17.06 21.83
C GLY A 568 13.01 -17.13 20.90
N GLY A 569 14.19 -17.38 21.47
CA GLY A 569 15.46 -17.53 20.74
C GLY A 569 15.98 -16.30 20.00
N ALA A 570 15.26 -15.18 20.04
CA ALA A 570 15.61 -13.97 19.29
C ALA A 570 16.79 -13.21 19.94
N ILE A 571 17.33 -12.24 19.19
CA ILE A 571 18.18 -11.19 19.76
C ILE A 571 17.37 -9.88 19.75
N ALA A 572 16.94 -9.39 20.91
CA ALA A 572 16.07 -8.22 21.00
C ALA A 572 16.16 -7.50 22.37
N ALA A 573 15.82 -6.22 22.38
CA ALA A 573 15.53 -5.47 23.60
C ALA A 573 14.03 -5.17 23.66
N ALA A 574 13.35 -5.45 24.77
CA ALA A 574 11.93 -5.12 24.93
C ALA A 574 11.66 -4.36 26.23
N SER A 575 10.85 -3.31 26.11
CA SER A 575 10.39 -2.48 27.23
C SER A 575 8.88 -2.32 27.21
N PHE A 576 8.29 -2.41 28.39
CA PHE A 576 6.85 -2.30 28.60
C PHE A 576 6.60 -1.22 29.67
N GLU A 577 5.79 -0.22 29.35
CA GLU A 577 5.53 0.93 30.21
C GLU A 577 4.02 1.13 30.40
N ARG A 578 3.54 1.11 31.65
CA ARG A 578 2.12 1.32 31.99
C ARG A 578 1.16 0.35 31.27
N CYS A 579 1.61 -0.89 31.09
CA CYS A 579 0.87 -1.92 30.38
C CYS A 579 0.19 -2.94 31.31
N GLY A 580 -0.93 -3.51 30.88
CA GLY A 580 -1.41 -4.79 31.39
C GLY A 580 -0.76 -5.92 30.61
N ILE A 581 0.00 -6.77 31.30
CA ILE A 581 0.73 -7.89 30.69
C ILE A 581 -0.02 -9.18 30.99
N ASN A 582 -0.40 -9.89 29.93
CA ASN A 582 -1.02 -11.21 30.02
C ASN A 582 0.05 -12.31 29.97
N SER A 583 0.88 -12.35 28.92
CA SER A 583 1.97 -13.33 28.84
C SER A 583 3.16 -12.82 28.04
N ILE A 584 4.38 -13.13 28.48
CA ILE A 584 5.61 -12.84 27.74
C ILE A 584 6.46 -14.10 27.73
N THR A 585 6.83 -14.58 26.54
CA THR A 585 7.71 -15.74 26.39
C THR A 585 9.01 -15.32 25.73
N ALA A 586 10.12 -15.33 26.46
CA ALA A 586 11.44 -14.91 26.02
C ALA A 586 12.51 -15.99 26.28
N ALA A 587 12.11 -17.27 26.30
CA ALA A 587 13.05 -18.37 26.46
C ALA A 587 14.18 -18.30 25.41
N GLY A 588 15.43 -18.29 25.85
CA GLY A 588 16.60 -18.18 24.97
C GLY A 588 16.84 -16.78 24.38
N LEU A 589 16.19 -15.73 24.90
CA LEU A 589 16.39 -14.36 24.46
C LEU A 589 17.80 -13.86 24.78
N ARG A 590 18.47 -13.34 23.75
CA ARG A 590 19.70 -12.55 23.91
C ARG A 590 19.36 -11.06 23.82
N GLY A 591 19.65 -10.31 24.86
CA GLY A 591 19.26 -8.91 24.99
C GLY A 591 18.63 -8.63 26.34
N GLU A 592 17.70 -7.68 26.42
CA GLU A 592 17.16 -7.17 27.68
C GLU A 592 15.64 -7.09 27.72
N LEU A 593 15.09 -7.20 28.94
CA LEU A 593 13.67 -7.00 29.22
C LEU A 593 13.48 -5.98 30.35
N SER A 594 12.54 -5.05 30.16
CA SER A 594 12.18 -4.09 31.20
C SER A 594 10.67 -3.85 31.30
N PHE A 595 10.19 -3.75 32.53
CA PHE A 595 8.79 -3.50 32.86
C PHE A 595 8.71 -2.34 33.84
N THR A 596 7.96 -1.29 33.49
CA THR A 596 7.80 -0.10 34.31
C THR A 596 6.32 0.22 34.50
N ALA A 597 5.86 0.28 35.75
CA ALA A 597 4.47 0.56 36.09
C ALA A 597 3.45 -0.40 35.43
N CYS A 598 3.84 -1.66 35.21
CA CYS A 598 3.00 -2.67 34.56
C CYS A 598 2.16 -3.46 35.58
N ARG A 599 1.01 -3.96 35.12
CA ARG A 599 0.18 -4.93 35.85
C ARG A 599 0.31 -6.31 35.20
N PHE A 600 0.78 -7.30 35.95
CA PHE A 600 0.86 -8.69 35.50
C PHE A 600 -0.42 -9.41 35.87
N ARG A 601 -1.25 -9.74 34.86
CA ARG A 601 -2.56 -10.37 35.02
C ARG A 601 -2.79 -11.38 33.88
N PRO A 602 -2.17 -12.57 33.94
CA PRO A 602 -2.35 -13.59 32.91
C PRO A 602 -3.81 -14.07 32.85
N ASP A 603 -4.36 -14.23 31.64
CA ASP A 603 -5.59 -14.97 31.37
C ASP A 603 -5.28 -16.10 30.39
N LEU A 604 -5.26 -17.32 30.91
CA LEU A 604 -4.74 -18.50 30.23
C LEU A 604 -5.87 -19.45 29.82
N ALA A 605 -5.61 -20.29 28.82
CA ALA A 605 -6.50 -21.39 28.50
C ALA A 605 -6.52 -22.43 29.64
N ALA A 606 -7.63 -23.17 29.81
CA ALA A 606 -7.74 -24.20 30.85
C ALA A 606 -6.64 -25.27 30.77
N ALA A 607 -6.26 -25.64 29.55
CA ALA A 607 -5.22 -26.62 29.25
C ALA A 607 -3.79 -26.04 29.26
N PHE A 608 -3.57 -24.80 29.71
CA PHE A 608 -2.24 -24.20 29.73
C PHE A 608 -1.30 -24.94 30.70
N GLU A 609 -0.18 -25.41 30.15
CA GLU A 609 0.92 -26.04 30.86
C GLU A 609 2.21 -25.20 30.72
N GLY A 610 2.97 -25.08 31.81
CA GLY A 610 4.18 -24.25 31.88
C GLY A 610 3.96 -22.92 32.60
N ASP A 611 4.89 -22.00 32.42
CA ASP A 611 4.88 -20.67 33.05
C ASP A 611 4.32 -19.60 32.11
N ALA A 612 3.46 -18.73 32.62
CA ALA A 612 2.90 -17.62 31.86
C ALA A 612 3.97 -16.60 31.42
N PHE A 613 5.06 -16.51 32.18
CA PHE A 613 6.15 -15.59 31.92
C PHE A 613 7.50 -16.32 31.96
N ALA A 614 8.10 -16.50 30.78
CA ALA A 614 9.49 -16.94 30.64
C ALA A 614 10.35 -15.72 30.35
N LEU A 615 11.02 -15.16 31.35
CA LEU A 615 11.61 -13.82 31.30
C LEU A 615 13.13 -13.80 31.42
N ASP A 616 13.80 -14.93 31.19
CA ASP A 616 15.25 -14.97 31.16
C ASP A 616 15.79 -14.20 29.94
N SER A 617 16.79 -13.35 30.16
CA SER A 617 17.45 -12.57 29.10
C SER A 617 18.93 -12.37 29.42
N SER A 618 19.79 -12.34 28.40
CA SER A 618 21.25 -12.33 28.61
C SER A 618 21.81 -11.03 29.21
N LEU A 619 21.11 -9.89 29.07
CA LEU A 619 21.48 -8.59 29.64
C LEU A 619 20.60 -8.20 30.84
N GLY A 620 19.76 -9.14 31.28
CA GLY A 620 18.96 -9.04 32.49
C GLY A 620 17.56 -8.49 32.28
N THR A 621 16.71 -8.88 33.23
CA THR A 621 15.29 -8.52 33.29
C THR A 621 15.04 -7.65 34.52
N ARG A 622 14.26 -6.58 34.34
CA ARG A 622 14.02 -5.56 35.39
C ARG A 622 12.55 -5.20 35.53
N PHE A 623 12.08 -5.12 36.77
CA PHE A 623 10.73 -4.69 37.12
C PHE A 623 10.80 -3.44 38.00
N THR A 624 10.09 -2.38 37.61
CA THR A 624 10.01 -1.12 38.37
C THR A 624 8.55 -0.75 38.60
N ALA A 625 8.15 -0.56 39.85
CA ALA A 625 6.80 -0.13 40.24
C ALA A 625 5.67 -1.00 39.66
N CYS A 626 5.90 -2.31 39.49
CA CYS A 626 4.94 -3.23 38.89
C CYS A 626 3.97 -3.80 39.92
N THR A 627 2.80 -4.28 39.48
CA THR A 627 1.82 -4.97 40.34
C THR A 627 1.53 -6.36 39.78
N VAL A 628 1.56 -7.39 40.62
CA VAL A 628 1.21 -8.77 40.26
C VAL A 628 -0.19 -9.07 40.75
N GLN A 629 -1.05 -9.61 39.90
CA GLN A 629 -2.44 -9.95 40.21
C GLN A 629 -2.67 -11.47 40.11
N VAL A 630 -3.80 -11.93 40.65
CA VAL A 630 -4.19 -13.34 40.57
C VAL A 630 -4.35 -13.75 39.10
N PRO A 631 -3.72 -14.86 38.67
CA PRO A 631 -3.93 -15.43 37.35
C PRO A 631 -5.40 -15.75 37.10
N ARG A 632 -5.79 -15.72 35.83
CA ARG A 632 -7.11 -16.14 35.38
C ARG A 632 -6.99 -17.34 34.48
N VAL A 633 -7.97 -18.22 34.57
CA VAL A 633 -8.19 -19.32 33.64
C VAL A 633 -9.54 -19.07 33.00
N GLU A 634 -9.53 -18.80 31.70
CA GLU A 634 -10.72 -18.48 30.92
C GLU A 634 -11.57 -17.33 31.50
N GLY A 635 -10.90 -16.33 32.09
CA GLY A 635 -11.49 -15.15 32.72
C GLY A 635 -11.81 -15.32 34.21
N VAL A 636 -11.77 -16.55 34.74
CA VAL A 636 -12.07 -16.87 36.14
C VAL A 636 -10.79 -16.75 36.98
N PRO A 637 -10.77 -15.98 38.09
CA PRO A 637 -9.64 -15.93 39.01
C PRO A 637 -9.25 -17.33 39.51
N SER A 638 -7.97 -17.67 39.41
CA SER A 638 -7.41 -18.96 39.81
C SER A 638 -6.14 -18.74 40.64
N PRO A 639 -6.28 -18.46 41.95
CA PRO A 639 -5.14 -18.27 42.85
C PRO A 639 -4.19 -19.47 42.91
N ASP A 640 -4.72 -20.68 42.70
CA ASP A 640 -3.94 -21.93 42.68
C ASP A 640 -2.91 -21.98 41.56
N ARG A 641 -2.97 -21.06 40.58
CA ARG A 641 -2.02 -20.92 39.48
C ARG A 641 -0.93 -19.88 39.74
N LEU A 642 -0.86 -19.28 40.95
CA LEU A 642 0.17 -18.31 41.31
C LEU A 642 1.60 -18.88 41.22
N ASP A 643 1.76 -20.19 41.36
CA ASP A 643 3.01 -20.92 41.17
C ASP A 643 3.46 -20.99 39.70
N ARG A 644 2.57 -20.71 38.74
CA ARG A 644 2.81 -20.73 37.28
C ARG A 644 3.17 -19.38 36.69
N LEU A 645 3.51 -18.40 37.52
CA LEU A 645 3.98 -17.10 37.05
C LEU A 645 5.40 -17.17 36.47
N GLY A 646 6.25 -18.10 36.92
CA GLY A 646 7.62 -18.30 36.40
C GLY A 646 8.69 -17.35 36.93
N PHE A 647 8.32 -16.16 37.42
CA PHE A 647 9.25 -15.17 38.01
C PHE A 647 9.03 -14.93 39.51
N LEU A 648 7.92 -15.40 40.08
CA LEU A 648 7.54 -15.18 41.48
C LEU A 648 6.80 -16.39 42.04
N GLN A 649 7.17 -16.82 43.24
CA GLN A 649 6.45 -17.79 44.06
C GLN A 649 6.23 -17.22 45.46
N LEU A 650 5.00 -17.27 45.99
CA LEU A 650 4.69 -16.74 47.32
C LEU A 650 5.57 -17.39 48.40
N ASN A 651 6.25 -16.57 49.21
CA ASN A 651 7.23 -16.99 50.22
C ASN A 651 8.40 -17.84 49.69
N GLY A 652 8.60 -17.88 48.36
CA GLY A 652 9.64 -18.67 47.71
C GLY A 652 10.59 -17.79 46.89
N ALA A 653 10.87 -18.26 45.67
CA ALA A 653 11.76 -17.56 44.76
C ALA A 653 11.13 -16.27 44.20
N VAL A 654 11.94 -15.20 44.15
CA VAL A 654 11.68 -13.98 43.40
C VAL A 654 12.84 -13.84 42.43
N ARG A 655 12.60 -14.05 41.14
CA ARG A 655 13.64 -14.06 40.10
C ARG A 655 13.80 -12.67 39.50
N HIS A 656 15.00 -12.38 38.99
CA HIS A 656 15.34 -11.11 38.32
C HIS A 656 15.36 -9.88 39.25
N SER A 657 15.59 -8.69 38.69
CA SER A 657 15.73 -7.45 39.47
C SER A 657 14.36 -6.81 39.71
N HIS A 658 14.01 -6.57 40.97
CA HIS A 658 12.77 -5.89 41.34
C HIS A 658 13.05 -4.59 42.09
N LEU A 659 12.28 -3.56 41.75
CA LEU A 659 12.21 -2.29 42.47
C LEU A 659 10.73 -1.91 42.65
N HIS A 660 10.23 -1.98 43.89
CA HIS A 660 8.85 -1.69 44.26
C HIS A 660 7.79 -2.51 43.50
N THR A 661 7.96 -3.83 43.44
CA THR A 661 6.88 -4.72 42.95
C THR A 661 5.84 -4.94 44.05
N ALA A 662 4.58 -4.66 43.76
CA ALA A 662 3.45 -4.86 44.66
C ALA A 662 2.68 -6.14 44.34
N LEU A 663 2.11 -6.77 45.36
CA LEU A 663 1.06 -7.77 45.18
C LEU A 663 -0.30 -7.07 45.14
N GLY A 664 -1.16 -7.50 44.22
CA GLY A 664 -2.53 -7.03 44.11
C GLY A 664 -3.36 -7.40 45.34
N LEU A 665 -4.42 -6.62 45.57
CA LEU A 665 -5.35 -6.85 46.68
C LEU A 665 -5.96 -8.25 46.62
N ASP A 666 -6.21 -8.76 45.43
CA ASP A 666 -6.71 -10.11 45.17
C ASP A 666 -5.78 -11.22 45.68
N ILE A 667 -4.46 -11.05 45.54
CA ILE A 667 -3.47 -11.97 46.11
C ILE A 667 -3.45 -11.85 47.65
N LEU A 668 -3.50 -10.62 48.19
CA LEU A 668 -3.48 -10.40 49.63
C LEU A 668 -4.72 -10.97 50.32
N GLU A 669 -5.89 -10.80 49.72
CA GLU A 669 -7.16 -11.39 50.18
C GLU A 669 -7.11 -12.92 50.15
N HIS A 670 -6.54 -13.51 49.09
CA HIS A 670 -6.34 -14.96 49.01
C HIS A 670 -5.41 -15.46 50.12
N CYS A 671 -4.27 -14.79 50.34
CA CYS A 671 -3.36 -15.13 51.44
C CYS A 671 -4.07 -15.07 52.80
N GLN A 672 -4.87 -14.03 53.05
CA GLN A 672 -5.64 -13.88 54.28
C GLN A 672 -6.67 -15.00 54.45
N ALA A 673 -7.40 -15.35 53.38
CA ALA A 673 -8.40 -16.43 53.40
C ALA A 673 -7.76 -17.80 53.67
N GLN A 674 -6.54 -18.03 53.20
CA GLN A 674 -5.77 -19.26 53.43
C GLN A 674 -4.97 -19.25 54.74
N GLY A 675 -5.01 -18.16 55.51
CA GLY A 675 -4.17 -17.99 56.70
C GLY A 675 -2.66 -17.92 56.40
N LEU A 676 -2.28 -17.71 55.14
CA LEU A 676 -0.90 -17.62 54.68
C LEU A 676 -0.31 -16.26 55.07
N ARG A 677 0.72 -16.26 55.90
CA ARG A 677 1.49 -15.06 56.26
C ARG A 677 2.69 -14.90 55.33
N LEU A 678 2.80 -13.75 54.68
CA LEU A 678 3.95 -13.43 53.82
C LEU A 678 5.19 -13.16 54.67
N THR A 679 6.34 -13.75 54.30
CA THR A 679 7.59 -13.58 55.05
C THR A 679 8.21 -12.20 54.79
N PRO A 680 8.88 -11.59 55.78
CA PRO A 680 9.61 -10.33 55.58
C PRO A 680 10.63 -10.41 54.45
N GLU A 681 11.39 -11.52 54.37
CA GLU A 681 12.40 -11.75 53.32
C GLU A 681 11.80 -11.72 51.91
N PHE A 682 10.65 -12.37 51.71
CA PHE A 682 9.94 -12.35 50.43
C PHE A 682 9.48 -10.93 50.08
N LEU A 683 8.91 -10.19 51.04
CA LEU A 683 8.47 -8.82 50.83
C LEU A 683 9.63 -7.87 50.53
N ASP A 684 10.78 -8.04 51.18
CA ASP A 684 11.97 -7.23 50.94
C ASP A 684 12.55 -7.46 49.54
N ARG A 685 12.57 -8.72 49.06
CA ARG A 685 12.96 -9.03 47.67
C ARG A 685 12.06 -8.36 46.63
N LEU A 686 10.77 -8.16 46.92
CA LEU A 686 9.87 -7.42 46.03
C LEU A 686 10.08 -5.90 46.08
N ARG A 687 10.51 -5.36 47.23
CA ARG A 687 10.83 -3.93 47.39
C ARG A 687 12.11 -3.56 46.67
N SER A 688 13.16 -4.35 46.86
CA SER A 688 14.45 -4.13 46.23
C SER A 688 15.22 -5.45 46.16
N SER A 689 15.41 -5.95 44.95
CA SER A 689 16.33 -7.06 44.68
C SER A 689 17.15 -6.77 43.43
N VAL A 690 18.43 -7.09 43.54
CA VAL A 690 19.34 -7.22 42.40
C VAL A 690 19.72 -8.70 42.36
N PRO A 691 19.76 -9.36 41.19
CA PRO A 691 20.22 -10.74 41.09
C PRO A 691 21.56 -10.88 41.81
N ALA A 692 21.67 -11.86 42.71
CA ALA A 692 22.98 -12.27 43.17
C ALA A 692 23.77 -12.71 41.92
N MET A 693 25.00 -12.23 41.79
CA MET A 693 25.90 -12.67 40.74
C MET A 693 26.26 -14.14 41.05
N GLU A 694 25.41 -15.08 40.64
CA GLU A 694 25.73 -16.50 40.77
C GLU A 694 26.94 -16.77 39.89
N ALA A 695 28.06 -17.14 40.54
CA ALA A 695 29.28 -17.51 39.87
C ALA A 695 28.98 -18.64 38.87
N ALA A 696 29.46 -18.51 37.64
CA ALA A 696 29.31 -19.52 36.61
C ALA A 696 29.71 -20.91 37.16
N PRO A 697 28.92 -21.97 36.92
CA PRO A 697 29.32 -23.31 37.32
C PRO A 697 30.65 -23.65 36.64
N ALA A 698 31.64 -24.05 37.43
CA ALA A 698 32.96 -24.44 36.95
C ALA A 698 32.81 -25.53 35.88
N ALA A 699 33.52 -25.37 34.77
CA ALA A 699 33.56 -26.36 33.70
C ALA A 699 33.96 -27.74 34.28
N PRO A 700 33.30 -28.84 33.88
CA PRO A 700 33.69 -30.16 34.32
C PRO A 700 35.11 -30.44 33.79
N THR A 701 36.06 -30.62 34.70
CA THR A 701 37.38 -31.17 34.40
C THR A 701 37.21 -32.61 33.94
N THR A 702 37.50 -32.88 32.67
CA THR A 702 37.62 -34.23 32.10
C THR A 702 38.82 -34.96 32.74
N PRO A 703 38.70 -36.27 33.04
CA PRO A 703 39.84 -37.17 33.08
C PRO A 703 40.39 -37.46 31.67
#